data_AF-A0A5H2YIN6-F1
#
_entry.id   AF-A0A5H2YIN6-F1
#
_cell.length_a   1.000
_cell.length_b   1.000
_cell.length_c   1.000
_cell.angle_alpha   90.00
_cell.angle_beta   90.00
_cell.angle_gamma   90.00
#
_symmetry.space_group_name_H-M   'P 1'
#
loop_
_entity.id
_entity.type
_entity.pdbx_description
1 polymer ?
#
loop_
_entity_poly.entity_id
_entity_poly.type
_entity_poly.pdbx_seq_one_letter_code
_entity_poly.pdbx_strand_id
1 'polypeptide(L)'
;MKPKSSVLTLAIAASLLLSGCNDNKDKNPHSLLIKEHSQLNKAQGIWDKKAYGEVLSIVDGRIKYYEYNSQACTQISDKSYQEFMQDHASTLHITNSQILDIIEKDTTQSETLFKVDELPVSCKTPIQLTQSSTATQVFEYFWHSFNDYYAFFELRDVDWQAQYTAYAPQVHDSMTDDALFNVLAQMIAPLQDAHVSINDGSKSFSNTKPAPLLRSAHGKAKSYLRFGAHVDTIDVINDLWDDYYDTTASYIDAESLKSFPQETDAKTLIWGITPDNVGILVINNMAQYHSDPDATEQQQLTAAKTLIDSVMSDLKDTDGLILDIRNNLGGDDVIATIIANRFTEKRQMAYKKQAVNRSGRGIPKIFSIGGKGEAYTKPVYMLTSQVTVSAGEVFAMTMKQLPHVTQVGEETAGAFSDILNFTLPNGWEIGLSNEVYSNPKGERFERIGLQPDVHISAYSSLETDLQRFSTYDYALDMMGKQTSAKLSISEFEQQVRAQMAQGAIPGLAVAVINQGQIKYANGFGIANEQNAPVTADTPFYVASVSKALVGATIAHAASAQTISIDENIAHLLPFAIDVTPAQQTPVTLRHLITHTSGIVDASPAFLCAYYIHATKQNISDAMLGTNTCDSQINPDLQVYLTDYLNRDGRYYQQENFTSQYGLNTGEVYIYSNIATALAAYTLEQKRNIPFVELAQEYIFTPLNMSNSTWGVGEPADNVATRFVHNPQTGERVAMPNYGAITYADGSAISTVNDLARFLIASMNNGQIEQQQALSKAAVEAMLTPQTTTPVPSRDIGYFWELDGEYIHHDGSDPGVISQMIGNLTTQNGVILLSNGDDNHQSNNQAFNTILHLALQLANSN
;
A
#
# COMPACT_ATOMS: atom_id res chain seq x y z
N MET A 1 -19.14 17.16 -9.49
CA MET A 1 -17.82 16.71 -9.99
C MET A 1 -17.71 17.08 -11.47
N LYS A 2 -16.80 17.99 -11.82
CA LYS A 2 -16.50 18.34 -13.22
C LYS A 2 -15.31 17.48 -13.66
N PRO A 3 -15.32 16.84 -14.84
CA PRO A 3 -14.17 16.08 -15.31
C PRO A 3 -13.12 17.05 -15.83
N LYS A 4 -11.93 17.08 -15.21
CA LYS A 4 -10.75 17.71 -15.80
C LYS A 4 -10.12 16.68 -16.73
N SER A 5 -10.38 16.83 -18.03
CA SER A 5 -9.57 16.22 -19.08
C SER A 5 -8.46 17.22 -19.42
N SER A 6 -7.20 16.82 -19.25
CA SER A 6 -6.05 17.55 -19.77
C SER A 6 -5.38 16.69 -20.83
N VAL A 7 -5.98 16.70 -22.03
CA VAL A 7 -5.34 16.25 -23.27
C VAL A 7 -4.49 17.42 -23.77
N LEU A 8 -3.18 17.36 -23.60
CA LEU A 8 -2.27 18.36 -24.15
C LEU A 8 -2.09 18.07 -25.66
N THR A 9 -2.84 18.80 -26.49
CA THR A 9 -2.70 18.76 -27.94
C THR A 9 -1.67 19.80 -28.35
N LEU A 10 -0.51 19.36 -28.87
CA LEU A 10 0.48 20.25 -29.48
C LEU A 10 -0.08 20.80 -30.81
N ALA A 11 -0.39 22.10 -30.85
CA ALA A 11 -0.69 22.81 -32.09
C ALA A 11 0.48 23.73 -32.44
N ILE A 12 1.15 23.41 -33.55
CA ILE A 12 2.19 24.20 -34.18
C ILE A 12 1.58 25.50 -34.71
N ALA A 13 2.12 26.66 -34.31
CA ALA A 13 1.87 27.93 -34.99
C ALA A 13 3.19 28.70 -35.16
N ALA A 14 3.59 28.87 -36.41
CA ALA A 14 4.69 29.71 -36.83
C ALA A 14 4.25 31.18 -36.89
N SER A 15 5.06 32.10 -36.34
CA SER A 15 5.13 33.47 -36.82
C SER A 15 6.46 34.13 -36.43
N LEU A 16 7.17 34.60 -37.46
CA LEU A 16 8.31 35.51 -37.41
C LEU A 16 7.87 36.91 -36.94
N LEU A 17 8.69 37.59 -36.11
CA LEU A 17 9.38 38.86 -36.44
C LEU A 17 10.06 39.52 -35.22
N LEU A 18 11.39 39.68 -35.36
CA LEU A 18 12.27 40.83 -35.04
C LEU A 18 12.02 41.73 -33.80
N SER A 19 13.01 41.72 -32.90
CA SER A 19 13.93 42.84 -32.57
C SER A 19 14.12 43.09 -31.07
N GLY A 20 15.39 43.24 -30.67
CA GLY A 20 15.79 43.60 -29.32
C GLY A 20 17.29 43.41 -29.11
N CYS A 21 18.11 44.24 -29.75
CA CYS A 21 19.55 44.32 -29.49
C CYS A 21 19.80 44.75 -28.04
N ASN A 22 20.70 44.06 -27.35
CA ASN A 22 21.56 44.72 -26.36
C ASN A 22 22.97 44.11 -26.41
N ASP A 23 23.95 45.00 -26.51
CA ASP A 23 25.35 44.72 -26.76
C ASP A 23 26.05 44.03 -25.58
N ASN A 24 26.80 42.97 -25.86
CA ASN A 24 28.02 42.68 -25.11
C ASN A 24 29.07 41.99 -25.98
N LYS A 25 30.30 42.50 -25.85
CA LYS A 25 31.43 42.33 -26.77
C LYS A 25 32.07 40.94 -26.71
N ASP A 26 32.67 40.59 -27.85
CA ASP A 26 33.73 39.58 -28.07
C ASP A 26 33.36 38.09 -28.06
N LYS A 27 32.63 37.64 -29.10
CA LYS A 27 32.91 36.34 -29.74
C LYS A 27 32.92 36.52 -31.26
N ASN A 28 34.11 36.47 -31.87
CA ASN A 28 34.26 36.49 -33.32
C ASN A 28 33.65 35.19 -33.90
N PRO A 29 32.60 35.22 -34.74
CA PRO A 29 31.95 34.01 -35.25
C PRO A 29 32.91 33.08 -36.02
N HIS A 30 33.97 33.63 -36.61
CA HIS A 30 35.04 32.83 -37.23
C HIS A 30 35.85 32.00 -36.22
N SER A 31 36.07 32.46 -34.98
CA SER A 31 36.88 31.71 -34.00
C SER A 31 36.09 30.62 -33.28
N LEU A 32 34.77 30.79 -33.15
CA LEU A 32 33.82 29.75 -32.71
C LEU A 32 33.74 28.61 -33.72
N LEU A 33 33.50 28.93 -35.00
CA LEU A 33 33.46 27.95 -36.08
C LEU A 33 34.78 27.15 -36.18
N ILE A 34 35.94 27.80 -36.02
CA ILE A 34 37.25 27.11 -36.03
C ILE A 34 37.40 26.15 -34.83
N LYS A 35 36.92 26.54 -33.64
CA LYS A 35 36.96 25.68 -32.44
C LYS A 35 36.03 24.47 -32.57
N GLU A 36 34.81 24.68 -33.05
CA GLU A 36 33.81 23.62 -33.33
C GLU A 36 34.35 22.61 -34.35
N HIS A 37 34.87 23.07 -35.49
CA HIS A 37 35.51 22.20 -36.48
C HIS A 37 36.70 21.43 -35.88
N SER A 38 37.48 22.04 -34.98
CA SER A 38 38.62 21.35 -34.35
C SER A 38 38.21 20.26 -33.36
N GLN A 39 37.10 20.42 -32.64
CA GLN A 39 36.61 19.42 -31.68
C GLN A 39 35.92 18.27 -32.39
N LEU A 40 35.06 18.58 -33.37
CA LEU A 40 34.43 17.59 -34.23
C LEU A 40 35.48 16.74 -34.97
N ASN A 41 36.52 17.36 -35.53
CA ASN A 41 37.60 16.64 -36.21
C ASN A 41 38.37 15.70 -35.27
N LYS A 42 38.51 16.07 -33.99
CA LYS A 42 39.11 15.19 -32.98
C LYS A 42 38.17 14.06 -32.55
N ALA A 43 36.86 14.32 -32.56
CA ALA A 43 35.81 13.38 -32.19
C ALA A 43 35.51 12.35 -33.30
N GLN A 44 36.10 12.48 -34.49
CA GLN A 44 35.88 11.55 -35.61
C GLN A 44 36.16 10.10 -35.22
N GLY A 45 35.19 9.22 -35.45
CA GLY A 45 35.27 7.81 -35.14
C GLY A 45 33.96 7.22 -34.62
N ILE A 46 34.04 5.96 -34.22
CA ILE A 46 32.95 5.21 -33.61
C ILE A 46 33.21 5.11 -32.11
N TRP A 47 32.19 5.36 -31.30
CA TRP A 47 32.28 5.47 -29.84
C TRP A 47 31.22 4.60 -29.18
N ASP A 48 31.64 3.58 -28.44
CA ASP A 48 30.78 2.64 -27.74
C ASP A 48 30.62 3.01 -26.26
N LYS A 49 29.38 3.03 -25.77
CA LYS A 49 29.06 3.15 -24.36
C LYS A 49 29.00 1.75 -23.75
N LYS A 50 30.12 1.35 -23.16
CA LYS A 50 30.34 -0.02 -22.68
C LYS A 50 29.23 -0.51 -21.75
N ALA A 51 28.64 -1.65 -22.12
CA ALA A 51 27.57 -2.35 -21.40
C ALA A 51 26.18 -1.69 -21.40
N TYR A 52 25.95 -0.68 -22.25
CA TYR A 52 24.63 -0.07 -22.43
C TYR A 52 23.97 -0.42 -23.78
N GLY A 53 24.75 -0.94 -24.75
CA GLY A 53 24.20 -1.24 -26.07
C GLY A 53 23.96 0.00 -26.92
N GLU A 54 24.72 1.06 -26.63
CA GLU A 54 24.61 2.35 -27.29
C GLU A 54 25.93 2.66 -27.98
N VAL A 55 25.87 3.03 -29.27
CA VAL A 55 27.05 3.38 -30.06
C VAL A 55 26.80 4.63 -30.89
N LEU A 56 27.78 5.54 -30.89
CA LEU A 56 27.76 6.80 -31.62
C LEU A 56 28.75 6.74 -32.78
N SER A 57 28.31 7.11 -33.98
CA SER A 57 29.18 7.31 -35.14
C SER A 57 29.31 8.79 -35.45
N ILE A 58 30.52 9.34 -35.29
CA ILE A 58 30.86 10.72 -35.67
C ILE A 58 31.71 10.66 -36.95
N VAL A 59 31.09 10.87 -38.10
CA VAL A 59 31.74 10.80 -39.42
C VAL A 59 31.23 11.94 -40.30
N ASP A 60 32.13 12.65 -40.98
CA ASP A 60 31.81 13.72 -41.93
C ASP A 60 30.89 14.83 -41.39
N GLY A 61 30.98 15.10 -40.08
CA GLY A 61 30.17 16.12 -39.39
C GLY A 61 28.72 15.74 -39.15
N ARG A 62 28.39 14.46 -39.35
CA ARG A 62 27.15 13.84 -38.90
C ARG A 62 27.41 12.97 -37.68
N ILE A 63 26.44 12.97 -36.79
CA ILE A 63 26.41 12.17 -35.57
C ILE A 63 25.21 11.25 -35.67
N LYS A 64 25.47 9.95 -35.73
CA LYS A 64 24.44 8.91 -35.75
C LYS A 64 24.46 8.16 -34.43
N TYR A 65 23.28 8.03 -33.83
CA TYR A 65 23.09 7.29 -32.59
C TYR A 65 22.39 5.97 -32.87
N TYR A 66 22.91 4.91 -32.29
CA TYR A 66 22.43 3.55 -32.47
C TYR A 66 22.25 2.87 -31.14
N GLU A 67 21.16 2.12 -31.04
CA GLU A 67 20.94 1.14 -29.99
C GLU A 67 21.03 -0.25 -30.61
N TYR A 68 21.67 -1.19 -29.90
CA TYR A 68 21.92 -2.51 -30.43
C TYR A 68 21.87 -3.59 -29.36
N ASN A 69 21.55 -4.79 -29.82
CA ASN A 69 21.69 -6.03 -29.05
C ASN A 69 22.45 -7.06 -29.90
N SER A 70 22.54 -8.29 -29.42
CA SER A 70 23.26 -9.39 -30.08
C SER A 70 22.68 -9.79 -31.43
N GLN A 71 21.42 -9.43 -31.72
CA GLN A 71 20.71 -9.83 -32.92
C GLN A 71 20.58 -8.69 -33.94
N ALA A 72 20.24 -7.48 -33.48
CA ALA A 72 19.83 -6.37 -34.33
C ALA A 72 20.32 -5.02 -33.78
N CYS A 73 20.12 -3.97 -34.58
CA CYS A 73 20.49 -2.60 -34.25
C CYS A 73 19.50 -1.63 -34.87
N THR A 74 19.11 -0.62 -34.12
CA THR A 74 18.19 0.44 -34.53
C THR A 74 18.93 1.77 -34.59
N GLN A 75 18.75 2.53 -35.67
CA GLN A 75 19.26 3.89 -35.76
C GLN A 75 18.22 4.85 -35.18
N ILE A 76 18.52 5.39 -34.01
CA ILE A 76 17.62 6.27 -33.26
C ILE A 76 17.68 7.70 -33.78
N SER A 77 18.86 8.17 -34.16
CA SER A 77 19.02 9.51 -34.71
C SER A 77 20.17 9.64 -35.72
N ASP A 78 20.03 10.61 -36.61
CA ASP A 78 21.06 11.02 -37.57
C ASP A 78 21.03 12.54 -37.71
N LYS A 79 21.85 13.22 -36.90
CA LYS A 79 21.87 14.69 -36.78
C LYS A 79 23.19 15.27 -37.30
N SER A 80 23.16 16.50 -37.78
CA SER A 80 24.40 17.28 -37.92
C SER A 80 25.01 17.57 -36.54
N TYR A 81 26.30 17.90 -36.48
CA TYR A 81 26.93 18.30 -35.23
C TYR A 81 26.20 19.47 -34.54
N GLN A 82 25.73 20.45 -35.30
CA GLN A 82 25.04 21.62 -34.74
C GLN A 82 23.70 21.21 -34.11
N GLU A 83 22.91 20.38 -34.80
CA GLU A 83 21.66 19.84 -34.27
C GLU A 83 21.92 18.96 -33.04
N PHE A 84 22.97 18.13 -33.05
CA PHE A 84 23.33 17.30 -31.90
C PHE A 84 23.73 18.13 -30.68
N MET A 85 24.57 19.15 -30.84
CA MET A 85 24.93 20.05 -29.72
C MET A 85 23.74 20.91 -29.28
N GLN A 86 22.85 21.27 -30.19
CA GLN A 86 21.65 22.03 -29.87
C GLN A 86 20.62 21.19 -29.10
N ASP A 87 20.51 19.91 -29.40
CA ASP A 87 19.44 19.06 -28.88
C ASP A 87 19.88 18.14 -27.74
N HIS A 88 21.15 17.74 -27.70
CA HIS A 88 21.59 16.61 -26.88
C HIS A 88 22.87 16.86 -26.05
N ALA A 89 23.85 17.64 -26.53
CA ALA A 89 25.12 17.81 -25.81
C ALA A 89 25.51 19.28 -25.59
N SER A 90 25.90 19.64 -24.36
CA SER A 90 26.45 20.96 -24.06
C SER A 90 27.95 21.03 -24.35
N THR A 91 28.70 19.93 -24.15
CA THR A 91 30.15 19.87 -24.40
C THR A 91 30.59 18.45 -24.78
N LEU A 92 31.54 18.36 -25.71
CA LEU A 92 32.32 17.14 -25.99
C LEU A 92 33.74 17.33 -25.46
N HIS A 93 34.18 16.42 -24.60
CA HIS A 93 35.55 16.36 -24.08
C HIS A 93 36.23 15.08 -24.53
N ILE A 94 37.41 15.18 -25.13
CA ILE A 94 38.14 14.01 -25.64
C ILE A 94 39.40 13.83 -24.81
N THR A 95 39.48 12.71 -24.12
CA THR A 95 40.64 12.33 -23.32
C THR A 95 41.51 11.34 -24.09
N ASN A 96 42.76 11.71 -24.36
CA ASN A 96 43.79 10.87 -24.98
C ASN A 96 43.40 10.20 -26.33
N SER A 97 42.46 10.79 -27.08
CA SER A 97 41.93 10.30 -28.38
C SER A 97 41.20 8.95 -28.35
N GLN A 98 41.00 8.36 -27.17
CA GLN A 98 40.39 7.03 -26.97
C GLN A 98 39.13 7.06 -26.11
N ILE A 99 38.91 8.16 -25.39
CA ILE A 99 37.76 8.37 -24.52
C ILE A 99 37.06 9.66 -24.95
N LEU A 100 35.76 9.59 -25.11
CA LEU A 100 34.87 10.72 -25.37
C LEU A 100 33.93 10.86 -24.18
N ASP A 101 34.01 11.98 -23.49
CA ASP A 101 33.05 12.37 -22.46
C ASP A 101 32.06 13.36 -23.07
N ILE A 102 30.78 13.03 -23.04
CA ILE A 102 29.68 13.88 -23.50
C ILE A 102 29.00 14.43 -22.25
N ILE A 103 29.04 15.75 -22.06
CA ILE A 103 28.17 16.41 -21.09
C ILE A 103 26.88 16.68 -21.84
N GLU A 104 25.81 16.02 -21.44
CA GLU A 104 24.51 16.21 -22.05
C GLU A 104 24.05 17.66 -21.87
N LYS A 105 23.13 18.08 -22.74
CA LYS A 105 22.60 19.43 -22.69
C LYS A 105 21.73 19.55 -21.44
N ASP A 106 21.89 20.65 -20.72
CA ASP A 106 21.03 20.98 -19.57
C ASP A 106 21.18 20.02 -18.36
N THR A 107 22.18 19.12 -18.38
CA THR A 107 22.52 18.17 -17.31
C THR A 107 23.91 18.43 -16.70
N THR A 108 24.16 17.80 -15.55
CA THR A 108 25.51 17.74 -14.94
C THR A 108 26.19 16.40 -15.15
N GLN A 109 25.46 15.44 -15.69
CA GLN A 109 25.95 14.10 -15.94
C GLN A 109 26.84 14.07 -17.19
N SER A 110 27.79 13.15 -17.17
CA SER A 110 28.67 12.91 -18.30
C SER A 110 28.60 11.45 -18.70
N GLU A 111 28.40 11.21 -19.98
CA GLU A 111 28.51 9.90 -20.59
C GLU A 111 29.95 9.67 -21.04
N THR A 112 30.52 8.52 -20.67
CA THR A 112 31.88 8.14 -21.10
C THR A 112 31.80 7.04 -22.15
N LEU A 113 32.21 7.36 -23.38
CA LEU A 113 32.27 6.46 -24.51
C LEU A 113 33.71 6.14 -24.90
N PHE A 114 33.90 4.95 -25.48
CA PHE A 114 35.21 4.40 -25.84
C PHE A 114 35.33 4.26 -27.34
N LYS A 115 36.46 4.72 -27.89
CA LYS A 115 36.70 4.57 -29.32
C LYS A 115 36.80 3.09 -29.70
N VAL A 116 36.10 2.71 -30.76
CA VAL A 116 36.15 1.37 -31.36
C VAL A 116 36.46 1.48 -32.86
N ASP A 117 37.01 0.41 -33.43
CA ASP A 117 37.52 0.43 -34.81
C ASP A 117 36.39 0.43 -35.86
N GLU A 118 35.28 -0.25 -35.56
CA GLU A 118 34.13 -0.35 -36.44
C GLU A 118 32.81 -0.41 -35.66
N LEU A 119 31.71 -0.07 -36.36
CA LEU A 119 30.36 -0.29 -35.83
C LEU A 119 30.13 -1.78 -35.53
N PRO A 120 29.33 -2.09 -34.50
CA PRO A 120 28.80 -3.44 -34.29
C PRO A 120 28.22 -4.00 -35.59
N VAL A 121 28.39 -5.31 -35.83
CA VAL A 121 28.00 -5.95 -37.09
C VAL A 121 26.53 -5.70 -37.41
N SER A 122 25.64 -5.78 -36.41
CA SER A 122 24.21 -5.48 -36.54
C SER A 122 23.94 -4.03 -36.96
N CYS A 123 24.78 -3.07 -36.54
CA CYS A 123 24.64 -1.65 -36.87
C CYS A 123 25.19 -1.25 -38.24
N LYS A 124 25.82 -2.16 -38.98
CA LYS A 124 26.22 -1.90 -40.38
C LYS A 124 25.00 -1.82 -41.31
N THR A 125 23.91 -2.49 -40.95
CA THR A 125 22.60 -2.43 -41.64
C THR A 125 21.48 -2.22 -40.61
N PRO A 126 21.37 -1.01 -40.04
CA PRO A 126 20.48 -0.74 -38.92
C PRO A 126 19.03 -0.60 -39.38
N ILE A 127 18.10 -1.02 -38.53
CA ILE A 127 16.67 -0.76 -38.68
C ILE A 127 16.43 0.75 -38.59
N GLN A 128 15.61 1.28 -39.49
CA GLN A 128 15.19 2.68 -39.47
C GLN A 128 13.80 2.76 -38.86
N LEU A 129 13.62 3.59 -37.83
CA LEU A 129 12.32 3.75 -37.12
C LEU A 129 11.16 4.21 -38.04
N THR A 130 11.46 4.77 -39.21
CA THR A 130 10.46 5.15 -40.22
C THR A 130 9.94 3.97 -41.05
N GLN A 131 10.51 2.78 -40.91
CA GLN A 131 10.09 1.57 -41.60
C GLN A 131 9.08 0.79 -40.76
N SER A 132 8.10 0.18 -41.43
CA SER A 132 7.18 -0.75 -40.77
C SER A 132 7.93 -2.00 -40.35
N SER A 133 7.83 -2.33 -39.06
CA SER A 133 8.40 -3.54 -38.45
C SER A 133 7.31 -4.57 -38.20
N THR A 134 7.60 -5.83 -38.48
CA THR A 134 6.68 -6.95 -38.20
C THR A 134 6.63 -7.28 -36.71
N ALA A 135 5.55 -7.91 -36.25
CA ALA A 135 5.41 -8.34 -34.86
C ALA A 135 6.54 -9.28 -34.42
N THR A 136 6.97 -10.19 -35.30
CA THR A 136 8.10 -11.09 -35.01
C THR A 136 9.42 -10.32 -34.84
N GLN A 137 9.68 -9.31 -35.67
CA GLN A 137 10.90 -8.48 -35.54
C GLN A 137 10.93 -7.70 -34.22
N VAL A 138 9.79 -7.15 -33.79
CA VAL A 138 9.67 -6.43 -32.52
C VAL A 138 9.90 -7.39 -31.35
N PHE A 139 9.28 -8.58 -31.37
CA PHE A 139 9.45 -9.60 -30.33
C PHE A 139 10.90 -10.08 -30.20
N GLU A 140 11.56 -10.39 -31.31
CA GLU A 140 12.96 -10.84 -31.28
C GLU A 140 13.89 -9.75 -30.74
N TYR A 141 13.72 -8.50 -31.19
CA TYR A 141 14.51 -7.38 -30.68
C TYR A 141 14.28 -7.18 -29.18
N PHE A 142 13.03 -7.20 -28.73
CA PHE A 142 12.65 -7.11 -27.32
C PHE A 142 13.33 -8.20 -26.49
N TRP A 143 13.22 -9.46 -26.90
CA TRP A 143 13.79 -10.57 -26.17
C TRP A 143 15.31 -10.48 -26.04
N HIS A 144 15.99 -10.14 -27.13
CA HIS A 144 17.44 -10.01 -27.16
C HIS A 144 17.94 -8.81 -26.34
N SER A 145 17.22 -7.68 -26.34
CA SER A 145 17.57 -6.54 -25.47
C SER A 145 17.54 -6.92 -24.00
N PHE A 146 16.49 -7.59 -23.53
CA PHE A 146 16.42 -8.11 -22.16
C PHE A 146 17.51 -9.15 -21.90
N ASN A 147 17.69 -10.12 -22.80
CA ASN A 147 18.68 -11.19 -22.66
C ASN A 147 20.11 -10.66 -22.53
N ASP A 148 20.42 -9.55 -23.21
CA ASP A 148 21.78 -9.03 -23.27
C ASP A 148 22.06 -8.01 -22.17
N TYR A 149 21.07 -7.21 -21.74
CA TYR A 149 21.30 -6.05 -20.87
C TYR A 149 20.60 -6.10 -19.51
N TYR A 150 19.57 -6.94 -19.32
CA TYR A 150 18.95 -7.06 -18.01
C TYR A 150 19.86 -7.80 -17.03
N ALA A 151 20.14 -7.18 -15.88
CA ALA A 151 21.18 -7.63 -14.96
C ALA A 151 20.74 -8.74 -13.98
N PHE A 152 19.42 -8.95 -13.82
CA PHE A 152 18.90 -9.55 -12.59
C PHE A 152 18.06 -10.82 -12.79
N PHE A 153 18.14 -11.53 -13.93
CA PHE A 153 17.38 -12.78 -14.12
C PHE A 153 17.61 -13.81 -13.02
N GLU A 154 18.88 -14.12 -12.71
CA GLU A 154 19.25 -15.03 -11.62
C GLU A 154 18.74 -14.51 -10.28
N LEU A 155 18.91 -13.21 -10.05
CA LEU A 155 18.47 -12.59 -8.81
C LEU A 155 16.96 -12.63 -8.66
N ARG A 156 16.16 -12.53 -9.74
CA ARG A 156 14.68 -12.55 -9.75
C ARG A 156 14.08 -13.95 -9.87
N ASP A 157 14.90 -14.99 -10.00
CA ASP A 157 14.46 -16.38 -10.22
C ASP A 157 13.61 -16.54 -11.49
N VAL A 158 14.05 -15.90 -12.59
CA VAL A 158 13.37 -15.96 -13.90
C VAL A 158 14.30 -16.59 -14.93
N ASP A 159 13.90 -17.76 -15.46
CA ASP A 159 14.53 -18.36 -16.63
C ASP A 159 14.05 -17.66 -17.91
N TRP A 160 14.86 -16.71 -18.40
CA TRP A 160 14.54 -15.93 -19.59
C TRP A 160 14.45 -16.75 -20.88
N GLN A 161 15.14 -17.89 -20.94
CA GLN A 161 15.05 -18.80 -22.09
C GLN A 161 13.76 -19.62 -22.06
N ALA A 162 13.28 -19.99 -20.87
CA ALA A 162 11.95 -20.57 -20.69
C ALA A 162 10.85 -19.58 -21.10
N GLN A 163 11.00 -18.29 -20.76
CA GLN A 163 10.09 -17.23 -21.23
C GLN A 163 10.03 -17.20 -22.76
N TYR A 164 11.17 -17.19 -23.46
CA TYR A 164 11.19 -17.24 -24.93
C TYR A 164 10.44 -18.44 -25.47
N THR A 165 10.70 -19.62 -24.91
CA THR A 165 10.09 -20.89 -25.35
C THR A 165 8.56 -20.89 -25.18
N ALA A 166 8.06 -20.23 -24.14
CA ALA A 166 6.63 -20.11 -23.85
C ALA A 166 5.92 -19.10 -24.77
N TYR A 167 6.55 -17.96 -25.08
CA TYR A 167 5.90 -16.84 -25.77
C TYR A 167 6.18 -16.77 -27.27
N ALA A 168 7.36 -17.19 -27.75
CA ALA A 168 7.70 -17.12 -29.18
C ALA A 168 6.67 -17.84 -30.09
N PRO A 169 6.10 -19.02 -29.74
CA PRO A 169 5.08 -19.67 -30.55
C PRO A 169 3.74 -18.92 -30.64
N GLN A 170 3.51 -17.94 -29.75
CA GLN A 170 2.30 -17.14 -29.72
C GLN A 170 2.38 -15.92 -30.66
N VAL A 171 3.59 -15.56 -31.12
CA VAL A 171 3.83 -14.37 -31.94
C VAL A 171 3.77 -14.69 -33.43
N HIS A 172 3.01 -13.90 -34.19
CA HIS A 172 2.95 -14.00 -35.65
C HIS A 172 2.68 -12.63 -36.29
N ASP A 173 3.14 -12.43 -37.53
CA ASP A 173 3.13 -11.12 -38.20
C ASP A 173 1.74 -10.57 -38.55
N SER A 174 0.67 -11.34 -38.32
CA SER A 174 -0.72 -10.89 -38.49
C SER A 174 -1.39 -10.47 -37.18
N MET A 175 -0.67 -10.44 -36.06
CA MET A 175 -1.18 -9.92 -34.78
C MET A 175 -1.38 -8.41 -34.85
N THR A 176 -2.31 -7.91 -34.04
CA THR A 176 -2.44 -6.47 -33.78
C THR A 176 -1.39 -6.01 -32.78
N ASP A 177 -1.08 -4.71 -32.80
CA ASP A 177 -0.23 -4.06 -31.80
C ASP A 177 -0.72 -4.32 -30.38
N ASP A 178 -2.02 -4.23 -30.12
CA ASP A 178 -2.61 -4.56 -28.82
C ASP A 178 -2.33 -5.99 -28.37
N ALA A 179 -2.41 -6.96 -29.29
CA ALA A 179 -2.17 -8.36 -28.97
C ALA A 179 -0.67 -8.60 -28.70
N LEU A 180 0.22 -7.98 -29.48
CA LEU A 180 1.66 -8.04 -29.26
C LEU A 180 2.05 -7.39 -27.93
N PHE A 181 1.54 -6.18 -27.64
CA PHE A 181 1.78 -5.48 -26.38
C PHE A 181 1.46 -6.36 -25.17
N ASN A 182 0.28 -7.02 -25.19
CA ASN A 182 -0.13 -7.91 -24.12
C ASN A 182 0.80 -9.13 -23.96
N VAL A 183 1.28 -9.72 -25.06
CA VAL A 183 2.27 -10.81 -25.01
C VAL A 183 3.57 -10.34 -24.37
N LEU A 184 4.09 -9.18 -24.78
CA LEU A 184 5.34 -8.64 -24.23
C LEU A 184 5.18 -8.29 -22.75
N ALA A 185 4.07 -7.65 -22.36
CA ALA A 185 3.75 -7.34 -20.97
C ALA A 185 3.69 -8.59 -20.08
N GLN A 186 3.00 -9.65 -20.53
CA GLN A 186 2.92 -10.92 -19.79
C GLN A 186 4.28 -11.61 -19.65
N MET A 187 5.17 -11.45 -20.64
CA MET A 187 6.51 -12.03 -20.64
C MET A 187 7.43 -11.40 -19.58
N ILE A 188 7.32 -10.09 -19.33
CA ILE A 188 8.12 -9.39 -18.31
C ILE A 188 7.47 -9.35 -16.93
N ALA A 189 6.16 -9.62 -16.83
CA ALA A 189 5.44 -9.60 -15.55
C ALA A 189 6.11 -10.40 -14.41
N PRO A 190 6.71 -11.60 -14.65
CA PRO A 190 7.39 -12.36 -13.58
C PRO A 190 8.64 -11.68 -13.01
N LEU A 191 9.21 -10.68 -13.67
CA LEU A 191 10.41 -9.98 -13.19
C LEU A 191 10.14 -9.16 -11.92
N GLN A 192 8.91 -8.66 -11.73
CA GLN A 192 8.50 -7.89 -10.54
C GLN A 192 9.54 -6.79 -10.18
N ASP A 193 9.95 -6.04 -11.18
CA ASP A 193 11.01 -5.04 -11.13
C ASP A 193 10.44 -3.68 -11.53
N ALA A 194 10.52 -2.69 -10.63
CA ALA A 194 9.88 -1.39 -10.84
C ALA A 194 10.49 -0.56 -11.97
N HIS A 195 11.68 -0.93 -12.42
CA HIS A 195 12.38 -0.28 -13.54
C HIS A 195 12.21 -1.01 -14.87
N VAL A 196 11.49 -2.13 -14.87
CA VAL A 196 11.11 -2.84 -16.09
C VAL A 196 9.77 -2.34 -16.59
N SER A 197 9.73 -1.85 -17.83
CA SER A 197 8.51 -1.35 -18.45
C SER A 197 8.47 -1.54 -19.96
N ILE A 198 7.26 -1.45 -20.53
CA ILE A 198 7.00 -1.31 -21.96
C ILE A 198 5.96 -0.20 -22.18
N ASN A 199 6.20 0.67 -23.15
CA ASN A 199 5.36 1.82 -23.46
C ASN A 199 5.19 1.98 -24.98
N ASP A 200 3.94 2.05 -25.46
CA ASP A 200 3.61 2.23 -26.88
C ASP A 200 3.29 3.69 -27.27
N GLY A 201 3.41 4.62 -26.31
CA GLY A 201 3.02 6.03 -26.42
C GLY A 201 1.59 6.33 -25.93
N SER A 202 0.75 5.32 -25.77
CA SER A 202 -0.64 5.40 -25.30
C SER A 202 -0.92 4.54 -24.06
N LYS A 203 -0.23 3.41 -23.94
CA LYS A 203 -0.34 2.40 -22.88
C LYS A 203 1.06 2.14 -22.32
N SER A 204 1.10 1.90 -21.01
CA SER A 204 2.32 1.49 -20.32
C SER A 204 2.02 0.27 -19.45
N PHE A 205 2.99 -0.64 -19.37
CA PHE A 205 2.96 -1.76 -18.44
C PHE A 205 4.27 -1.78 -17.65
N SER A 206 4.14 -1.88 -16.32
CA SER A 206 5.21 -2.22 -15.39
C SER A 206 4.62 -3.13 -14.30
N ASN A 207 5.48 -3.93 -13.68
CA ASN A 207 5.07 -4.76 -12.55
C ASN A 207 6.13 -4.73 -11.47
N THR A 208 5.73 -4.41 -10.23
CA THR A 208 6.66 -4.23 -9.12
C THR A 208 6.56 -5.37 -8.12
N LYS A 209 7.50 -5.42 -7.17
CA LYS A 209 7.35 -6.24 -5.96
C LYS A 209 6.04 -5.84 -5.25
N PRO A 210 5.16 -6.79 -4.87
CA PRO A 210 3.94 -6.46 -4.16
C PRO A 210 4.20 -5.71 -2.85
N ALA A 211 3.62 -4.53 -2.67
CA ALA A 211 3.70 -3.72 -1.46
C ALA A 211 2.33 -3.56 -0.79
N PRO A 212 2.22 -3.52 0.56
CA PRO A 212 0.94 -3.35 1.26
C PRO A 212 0.10 -2.18 0.75
N LEU A 213 0.71 -0.99 0.57
CA LEU A 213 0.01 0.19 0.04
C LEU A 213 -0.56 -0.03 -1.38
N LEU A 214 0.22 -0.64 -2.27
CA LEU A 214 -0.22 -0.91 -3.65
C LEU A 214 -1.31 -1.98 -3.69
N ARG A 215 -1.21 -3.02 -2.85
CA ARG A 215 -2.27 -4.03 -2.68
C ARG A 215 -3.56 -3.39 -2.17
N SER A 216 -3.44 -2.53 -1.17
CA SER A 216 -4.56 -1.75 -0.62
C SER A 216 -5.27 -0.95 -1.70
N ALA A 217 -4.53 -0.15 -2.46
CA ALA A 217 -5.09 0.71 -3.47
C ALA A 217 -5.81 -0.09 -4.57
N HIS A 218 -5.19 -1.17 -5.05
CA HIS A 218 -5.79 -2.05 -6.05
C HIS A 218 -7.04 -2.75 -5.54
N GLY A 219 -7.01 -3.23 -4.30
CA GLY A 219 -8.17 -3.84 -3.63
C GLY A 219 -9.33 -2.85 -3.51
N LYS A 220 -9.06 -1.60 -3.09
CA LYS A 220 -10.06 -0.55 -2.94
C LYS A 220 -10.64 -0.16 -4.29
N ALA A 221 -9.82 0.06 -5.31
CA ALA A 221 -10.25 0.32 -6.68
C ALA A 221 -11.17 -0.80 -7.22
N LYS A 222 -10.76 -2.06 -7.07
CA LYS A 222 -11.58 -3.22 -7.45
C LYS A 222 -12.89 -3.33 -6.68
N SER A 223 -12.91 -2.96 -5.40
CA SER A 223 -14.13 -3.03 -4.60
C SER A 223 -15.25 -2.14 -5.14
N TYR A 224 -14.93 -1.05 -5.84
CA TYR A 224 -15.92 -0.18 -6.48
C TYR A 224 -16.66 -0.83 -7.65
N LEU A 225 -16.13 -1.92 -8.23
CA LEU A 225 -16.80 -2.68 -9.29
C LEU A 225 -18.17 -3.22 -8.84
N ARG A 226 -18.35 -3.54 -7.55
CA ARG A 226 -19.64 -3.99 -7.00
C ARG A 226 -20.75 -2.94 -7.09
N PHE A 227 -20.37 -1.67 -7.23
CA PHE A 227 -21.28 -0.54 -7.41
C PHE A 227 -21.41 -0.14 -8.88
N GLY A 228 -20.86 -0.92 -9.81
CA GLY A 228 -20.77 -0.57 -11.24
C GLY A 228 -19.84 0.61 -11.53
N ALA A 229 -18.98 0.98 -10.57
CA ALA A 229 -18.03 2.08 -10.72
C ALA A 229 -16.63 1.56 -11.07
N HIS A 230 -15.90 2.34 -11.87
CA HIS A 230 -14.48 2.12 -12.14
C HIS A 230 -13.73 3.30 -11.55
N VAL A 231 -12.86 3.02 -10.59
CA VAL A 231 -11.99 4.00 -9.94
C VAL A 231 -10.56 3.65 -10.32
N ASP A 232 -9.78 4.63 -10.73
CA ASP A 232 -8.37 4.42 -11.04
C ASP A 232 -7.61 4.14 -9.74
N THR A 233 -6.67 3.20 -9.78
CA THR A 233 -5.83 2.87 -8.62
C THR A 233 -4.99 4.07 -8.21
N ILE A 234 -4.59 4.93 -9.16
CA ILE A 234 -3.83 6.13 -8.85
C ILE A 234 -4.61 7.14 -8.01
N ASP A 235 -5.92 7.28 -8.26
CA ASP A 235 -6.78 8.18 -7.49
C ASP A 235 -6.85 7.70 -6.03
N VAL A 236 -6.97 6.39 -5.83
CA VAL A 236 -6.94 5.80 -4.49
C VAL A 236 -5.62 6.02 -3.77
N ILE A 237 -4.49 5.88 -4.47
CA ILE A 237 -3.16 6.12 -3.88
C ILE A 237 -3.03 7.58 -3.45
N ASN A 238 -3.50 8.52 -4.27
CA ASN A 238 -3.47 9.94 -3.94
C ASN A 238 -4.31 10.24 -2.68
N ASP A 239 -5.54 9.71 -2.61
CA ASP A 239 -6.38 9.86 -1.41
C ASP A 239 -5.67 9.35 -0.15
N LEU A 240 -5.02 8.18 -0.24
CA LEU A 240 -4.27 7.63 0.88
C LEU A 240 -3.09 8.54 1.28
N TRP A 241 -2.34 9.07 0.31
CA TRP A 241 -1.24 10.01 0.58
C TRP A 241 -1.70 11.31 1.21
N ASP A 242 -2.87 11.82 0.84
CA ASP A 242 -3.47 12.98 1.50
C ASP A 242 -3.77 12.69 2.97
N ASP A 243 -4.34 11.52 3.29
CA ASP A 243 -4.58 11.13 4.68
C ASP A 243 -3.25 10.97 5.47
N TYR A 244 -2.19 10.47 4.82
CA TYR A 244 -0.85 10.38 5.40
C TYR A 244 -0.24 11.77 5.66
N TYR A 245 -0.49 12.73 4.78
CA TYR A 245 -0.07 14.12 4.96
C TYR A 245 -0.78 14.77 6.14
N ASP A 246 -2.09 14.63 6.23
CA ASP A 246 -2.88 15.16 7.34
C ASP A 246 -2.43 14.59 8.68
N THR A 247 -2.13 13.29 8.70
CA THR A 247 -1.55 12.62 9.88
C THR A 247 -0.15 13.16 10.22
N THR A 248 0.71 13.38 9.22
CA THR A 248 2.04 13.98 9.45
C THR A 248 1.92 15.39 10.03
N ALA A 249 0.99 16.19 9.50
CA ALA A 249 0.73 17.55 9.96
C ALA A 249 0.25 17.58 11.42
N SER A 250 -0.42 16.52 11.89
CA SER A 250 -0.89 16.42 13.29
C SER A 250 0.26 16.39 14.33
N TYR A 251 1.46 15.95 13.93
CA TYR A 251 2.65 15.95 14.77
C TYR A 251 3.40 17.28 14.80
N ILE A 252 3.16 18.15 13.81
CA ILE A 252 3.93 19.38 13.59
C ILE A 252 3.18 20.56 14.19
N ASP A 253 3.90 21.47 14.87
CA ASP A 253 3.34 22.75 15.27
C ASP A 253 2.92 23.53 14.00
N ALA A 254 1.64 23.89 13.93
CA ALA A 254 1.05 24.53 12.76
C ALA A 254 1.77 25.82 12.33
N GLU A 255 2.42 26.55 13.25
CA GLU A 255 3.19 27.75 12.91
C GLU A 255 4.54 27.43 12.24
N SER A 256 5.04 26.21 12.41
CA SER A 256 6.31 25.74 11.85
C SER A 256 6.15 24.95 10.54
N LEU A 257 4.93 24.49 10.23
CA LEU A 257 4.66 23.65 9.07
C LEU A 257 4.89 24.40 7.76
N LYS A 258 5.76 23.84 6.92
CA LYS A 258 6.10 24.36 5.58
C LYS A 258 6.09 23.22 4.57
N SER A 259 5.85 23.55 3.31
CA SER A 259 5.91 22.60 2.20
C SER A 259 6.43 23.24 0.92
N PHE A 260 6.89 22.39 0.00
CA PHE A 260 7.26 22.79 -1.34
C PHE A 260 6.79 21.76 -2.37
N PRO A 261 6.12 22.18 -3.46
CA PRO A 261 5.57 23.53 -3.68
C PRO A 261 4.42 23.85 -2.70
N GLN A 262 4.20 25.13 -2.37
CA GLN A 262 3.19 25.52 -1.35
C GLN A 262 1.73 25.27 -1.79
N GLU A 263 1.41 25.45 -3.06
CA GLU A 263 0.03 25.48 -3.59
C GLU A 263 -0.22 24.31 -4.56
N THR A 264 -0.04 23.08 -4.10
CA THR A 264 -0.24 21.84 -4.88
C THR A 264 -0.47 20.65 -3.97
N ASP A 265 -1.19 19.64 -4.44
CA ASP A 265 -1.39 18.38 -3.72
C ASP A 265 -0.12 17.48 -3.83
N ALA A 266 0.66 17.64 -4.91
CA ALA A 266 1.91 16.90 -5.14
C ALA A 266 3.13 17.57 -4.46
N LYS A 267 3.23 17.45 -3.13
CA LYS A 267 4.36 18.01 -2.37
C LYS A 267 5.66 17.22 -2.61
N THR A 268 6.74 17.90 -2.98
CA THR A 268 8.10 17.34 -2.99
C THR A 268 8.67 17.24 -1.57
N LEU A 269 8.51 18.32 -0.78
CA LEU A 269 8.99 18.42 0.59
C LEU A 269 7.89 18.91 1.53
N ILE A 270 7.87 18.38 2.75
CA ILE A 270 7.10 18.92 3.88
C ILE A 270 8.05 18.94 5.09
N TRP A 271 8.06 20.01 5.86
CA TRP A 271 8.86 20.04 7.09
C TRP A 271 8.27 20.94 8.15
N GLY A 272 8.67 20.69 9.39
CA GLY A 272 8.29 21.51 10.54
C GLY A 272 8.88 20.94 11.82
N ILE A 273 8.44 21.47 12.96
CA ILE A 273 8.94 21.13 14.28
C ILE A 273 7.77 20.69 15.16
N THR A 274 7.92 19.56 15.84
CA THR A 274 6.94 19.08 16.83
C THR A 274 6.93 20.00 18.07
N PRO A 275 5.87 20.01 18.90
CA PRO A 275 5.86 20.73 20.18
C PRO A 275 7.05 20.42 21.12
N ASP A 276 7.63 19.22 21.03
CA ASP A 276 8.76 18.75 21.84
C ASP A 276 10.15 18.98 21.19
N ASN A 277 10.23 19.91 20.23
CA ASN A 277 11.45 20.34 19.55
C ASN A 277 12.17 19.25 18.72
N VAL A 278 11.42 18.35 18.10
CA VAL A 278 11.93 17.40 17.09
C VAL A 278 11.59 17.92 15.69
N GLY A 279 12.53 17.87 14.76
CA GLY A 279 12.27 18.20 13.37
C GLY A 279 11.56 17.04 12.67
N ILE A 280 10.62 17.33 11.79
CA ILE A 280 10.08 16.38 10.82
C ILE A 280 10.42 16.92 9.43
N LEU A 281 10.99 16.06 8.58
CA LEU A 281 11.26 16.33 7.17
C LEU A 281 10.77 15.15 6.33
N VAL A 282 9.72 15.38 5.54
CA VAL A 282 9.22 14.45 4.52
C VAL A 282 9.85 14.78 3.17
N ILE A 283 10.37 13.76 2.49
CA ILE A 283 10.90 13.87 1.13
C ILE A 283 10.17 12.86 0.25
N ASN A 284 9.20 13.32 -0.54
CA ASN A 284 8.39 12.46 -1.40
C ASN A 284 9.04 12.16 -2.76
N ASN A 285 9.97 13.00 -3.21
CA ASN A 285 10.68 12.78 -4.47
C ASN A 285 12.11 13.33 -4.38
N MET A 286 13.03 12.70 -5.12
CA MET A 286 14.38 13.19 -5.40
C MET A 286 14.42 13.93 -6.74
N ALA A 287 13.32 14.58 -7.10
CA ALA A 287 13.12 15.37 -8.32
C ALA A 287 12.14 16.52 -8.02
N GLN A 288 11.92 17.42 -8.99
CA GLN A 288 10.92 18.51 -8.90
C GLN A 288 11.18 19.50 -7.74
N TYR A 289 12.39 20.08 -7.69
CA TYR A 289 12.78 21.11 -6.74
C TYR A 289 12.64 22.54 -7.29
N HIS A 290 12.28 22.67 -8.57
CA HIS A 290 12.04 23.93 -9.25
C HIS A 290 10.56 24.08 -9.60
N SER A 291 10.03 25.31 -9.54
CA SER A 291 8.60 25.59 -9.81
C SER A 291 8.21 25.53 -11.28
N ASP A 292 9.18 25.70 -12.17
CA ASP A 292 9.04 25.49 -13.61
C ASP A 292 9.18 23.99 -13.92
N PRO A 293 8.14 23.32 -14.45
CA PRO A 293 8.19 21.90 -14.80
C PRO A 293 9.20 21.61 -15.92
N ASP A 294 9.54 22.59 -16.74
CA ASP A 294 10.48 22.45 -17.86
C ASP A 294 11.92 22.83 -17.47
N ALA A 295 12.18 23.02 -16.16
CA ALA A 295 13.50 23.38 -15.69
C ALA A 295 14.54 22.28 -15.98
N THR A 296 15.68 22.72 -16.50
CA THR A 296 16.88 21.90 -16.74
C THR A 296 17.33 21.18 -15.47
N GLU A 297 17.99 20.03 -15.59
CA GLU A 297 18.56 19.32 -14.44
C GLU A 297 19.51 20.24 -13.65
N GLN A 298 20.33 21.05 -14.32
CA GLN A 298 21.20 22.02 -13.63
C GLN A 298 20.40 23.05 -12.79
N GLN A 299 19.24 23.51 -13.28
CA GLN A 299 18.34 24.39 -12.52
C GLN A 299 17.70 23.63 -11.35
N GLN A 300 17.23 22.40 -11.57
CA GLN A 300 16.69 21.52 -10.52
C GLN A 300 17.71 21.29 -9.40
N LEU A 301 18.95 20.97 -9.75
CA LEU A 301 20.04 20.75 -8.77
C LEU A 301 20.39 22.02 -7.98
N THR A 302 20.35 23.18 -8.64
CA THR A 302 20.60 24.47 -7.98
C THR A 302 19.47 24.83 -7.02
N ALA A 303 18.23 24.61 -7.44
CA ALA A 303 17.04 24.79 -6.62
C ALA A 303 17.04 23.82 -5.43
N ALA A 304 17.37 22.55 -5.66
CA ALA A 304 17.48 21.52 -4.62
C ALA A 304 18.52 21.89 -3.55
N LYS A 305 19.70 22.38 -3.95
CA LYS A 305 20.71 22.86 -3.00
C LYS A 305 20.17 23.97 -2.13
N THR A 306 19.62 25.01 -2.75
CA THR A 306 19.11 26.21 -2.08
C THR A 306 17.96 25.89 -1.13
N LEU A 307 16.99 25.08 -1.61
CA LEU A 307 15.82 24.71 -0.82
C LEU A 307 16.21 23.86 0.38
N ILE A 308 17.06 22.84 0.18
CA ILE A 308 17.51 21.98 1.29
C ILE A 308 18.35 22.77 2.29
N ASP A 309 19.20 23.72 1.87
CA ASP A 309 19.92 24.57 2.83
C ASP A 309 18.95 25.42 3.67
N SER A 310 17.86 25.91 3.08
CA SER A 310 16.81 26.62 3.82
C SER A 310 16.09 25.70 4.81
N VAL A 311 15.72 24.49 4.40
CA VAL A 311 15.07 23.48 5.25
C VAL A 311 15.97 23.14 6.43
N MET A 312 17.25 22.84 6.17
CA MET A 312 18.20 22.53 7.24
C MET A 312 18.45 23.71 8.17
N SER A 313 18.39 24.95 7.67
CA SER A 313 18.46 26.15 8.52
C SER A 313 17.28 26.26 9.47
N ASP A 314 16.07 25.88 9.03
CA ASP A 314 14.88 25.87 9.89
C ASP A 314 14.98 24.79 10.98
N LEU A 315 15.58 23.64 10.66
CA LEU A 315 15.59 22.47 11.53
C LEU A 315 16.86 22.33 12.40
N LYS A 316 17.91 23.13 12.18
CA LYS A 316 19.24 22.96 12.81
C LYS A 316 19.22 22.91 14.35
N ASP A 317 18.31 23.63 14.99
CA ASP A 317 18.26 23.79 16.44
C ASP A 317 17.37 22.73 17.14
N THR A 318 16.70 21.85 16.38
CA THR A 318 15.89 20.72 16.90
C THR A 318 16.75 19.68 17.63
N ASP A 319 16.18 18.91 18.55
CA ASP A 319 16.92 17.91 19.34
C ASP A 319 17.25 16.62 18.57
N GLY A 320 16.50 16.36 17.51
CA GLY A 320 16.67 15.26 16.57
C GLY A 320 15.73 15.42 15.37
N LEU A 321 15.84 14.55 14.39
CA LEU A 321 15.09 14.61 13.13
C LEU A 321 14.37 13.29 12.84
N ILE A 322 13.08 13.36 12.52
CA ILE A 322 12.36 12.31 11.80
C ILE A 322 12.46 12.66 10.31
N LEU A 323 13.08 11.76 9.55
CA LEU A 323 13.31 11.91 8.12
C LEU A 323 12.43 10.90 7.38
N ASP A 324 11.26 11.34 6.94
CA ASP A 324 10.26 10.46 6.33
C ASP A 324 10.43 10.38 4.81
N ILE A 325 10.83 9.21 4.33
CA ILE A 325 10.94 8.91 2.90
C ILE A 325 10.07 7.71 2.51
N ARG A 326 9.06 7.39 3.33
CA ARG A 326 8.15 6.26 3.08
C ARG A 326 7.49 6.37 1.71
N ASN A 327 7.06 7.56 1.30
CA ASN A 327 6.42 7.80 -0.01
C ASN A 327 7.40 8.15 -1.14
N ASN A 328 8.71 7.94 -0.97
CA ASN A 328 9.68 8.44 -1.94
C ASN A 328 9.73 7.64 -3.26
N LEU A 329 9.28 8.24 -4.36
CA LEU A 329 9.19 7.57 -5.67
C LEU A 329 10.49 7.59 -6.49
N GLY A 330 11.60 8.01 -5.91
CA GLY A 330 12.88 8.13 -6.59
C GLY A 330 13.09 9.48 -7.26
N GLY A 331 13.86 9.49 -8.35
CA GLY A 331 14.33 10.71 -9.00
C GLY A 331 15.81 10.63 -9.33
N ASP A 332 16.57 11.68 -9.02
CA ASP A 332 17.99 11.80 -9.39
C ASP A 332 18.94 11.43 -8.22
N ASP A 333 19.85 10.49 -8.46
CA ASP A 333 20.93 10.07 -7.56
C ASP A 333 21.80 11.24 -7.04
N VAL A 334 21.97 12.28 -7.86
CA VAL A 334 22.73 13.49 -7.52
C VAL A 334 21.95 14.32 -6.51
N ILE A 335 20.63 14.42 -6.62
CA ILE A 335 19.77 15.08 -5.62
C ILE A 335 19.82 14.34 -4.29
N ALA A 336 19.70 13.00 -4.32
CA ALA A 336 19.90 12.16 -3.14
C ALA A 336 21.25 12.44 -2.45
N THR A 337 22.33 12.53 -3.24
CA THR A 337 23.67 12.85 -2.74
C THR A 337 23.75 14.28 -2.18
N ILE A 338 23.13 15.26 -2.84
CA ILE A 338 23.05 16.66 -2.38
C ILE A 338 22.41 16.72 -0.99
N ILE A 339 21.30 16.02 -0.78
CA ILE A 339 20.61 15.99 0.52
C ILE A 339 21.49 15.29 1.57
N ALA A 340 22.02 14.11 1.26
CA ALA A 340 22.86 13.32 2.19
C ALA A 340 24.11 14.08 2.67
N ASN A 341 24.66 15.00 1.85
CA ASN A 341 25.80 15.83 2.26
C ASN A 341 25.52 16.71 3.49
N ARG A 342 24.25 16.97 3.84
CA ARG A 342 23.87 17.79 5.00
C ARG A 342 23.89 17.00 6.31
N PHE A 343 24.19 15.70 6.26
CA PHE A 343 24.22 14.82 7.43
C PHE A 343 25.62 14.29 7.76
N THR A 344 26.66 14.68 7.04
CA THR A 344 28.03 14.29 7.41
C THR A 344 29.08 15.30 6.98
N GLU A 345 29.99 15.63 7.90
CA GLU A 345 31.20 16.40 7.57
C GLU A 345 32.31 15.48 7.05
N LYS A 346 32.30 14.21 7.45
CA LYS A 346 33.34 13.24 7.09
C LYS A 346 33.14 12.80 5.65
N ARG A 347 34.14 13.09 4.80
CA ARG A 347 34.19 12.56 3.44
C ARG A 347 34.27 11.03 3.48
N GLN A 348 33.30 10.36 2.87
CA GLN A 348 33.27 8.90 2.77
C GLN A 348 32.54 8.43 1.51
N MET A 349 32.84 7.19 1.10
CA MET A 349 32.13 6.55 -0.01
C MET A 349 30.67 6.33 0.38
N ALA A 350 29.75 6.70 -0.50
CA ALA A 350 28.32 6.49 -0.33
C ALA A 350 27.91 5.16 -0.97
N TYR A 351 28.18 5.00 -2.26
CA TYR A 351 27.86 3.80 -3.02
C TYR A 351 28.72 3.69 -4.27
N LYS A 352 28.63 2.54 -4.93
CA LYS A 352 29.22 2.26 -6.23
C LYS A 352 28.15 1.66 -7.13
N LYS A 353 28.08 2.12 -8.37
CA LYS A 353 27.24 1.51 -9.42
C LYS A 353 28.07 1.12 -10.63
N GLN A 354 27.62 0.12 -11.36
CA GLN A 354 28.31 -0.41 -12.53
C GLN A 354 27.30 -1.08 -13.47
N ALA A 355 27.21 -0.59 -14.70
CA ALA A 355 26.46 -1.27 -15.76
C ALA A 355 27.02 -2.67 -16.03
N VAL A 356 26.13 -3.61 -16.31
CA VAL A 356 26.47 -4.98 -16.68
C VAL A 356 25.67 -5.40 -17.91
N ASN A 357 26.27 -6.25 -18.73
CA ASN A 357 25.59 -6.93 -19.82
C ASN A 357 26.10 -8.38 -19.90
N ARG A 358 25.53 -9.18 -20.79
CA ARG A 358 25.90 -10.59 -20.98
C ARG A 358 27.39 -10.80 -21.30
N SER A 359 28.01 -9.83 -21.95
CA SER A 359 29.40 -9.90 -22.44
C SER A 359 30.43 -9.39 -21.43
N GLY A 360 30.02 -8.71 -20.36
CA GLY A 360 30.94 -8.15 -19.38
C GLY A 360 30.36 -7.01 -18.53
N ARG A 361 31.25 -6.20 -17.97
CA ARG A 361 30.89 -5.08 -17.09
C ARG A 361 31.39 -3.77 -17.67
N GLY A 362 30.58 -2.72 -17.53
CA GLY A 362 30.94 -1.34 -17.79
C GLY A 362 31.93 -0.79 -16.76
N ILE A 363 32.14 0.51 -16.76
CA ILE A 363 33.07 1.15 -15.82
C ILE A 363 32.38 1.41 -14.48
N PRO A 364 32.98 0.98 -13.36
CA PRO A 364 32.41 1.27 -12.05
C PRO A 364 32.51 2.77 -11.73
N LYS A 365 31.38 3.37 -11.34
CA LYS A 365 31.30 4.73 -10.83
C LYS A 365 31.21 4.69 -9.29
N ILE A 366 32.03 5.49 -8.61
CA ILE A 366 32.08 5.59 -7.14
C ILE A 366 31.58 6.96 -6.72
N PHE A 367 30.60 6.98 -5.82
CA PHE A 367 29.99 8.19 -5.30
C PHE A 367 30.40 8.39 -3.84
N SER A 368 30.51 9.64 -3.40
CA SER A 368 30.96 10.00 -2.06
C SER A 368 30.20 11.21 -1.54
N ILE A 369 29.95 11.22 -0.23
CA ILE A 369 29.33 12.32 0.51
C ILE A 369 30.32 12.92 1.52
N GLY A 370 30.00 14.11 2.02
CA GLY A 370 30.72 14.85 3.04
C GLY A 370 31.89 15.69 2.54
N GLY A 371 32.54 16.38 3.48
CA GLY A 371 33.77 17.14 3.26
C GLY A 371 33.61 18.66 3.09
N LYS A 372 32.39 19.23 3.20
CA LYS A 372 32.13 20.69 3.21
C LYS A 372 30.81 21.02 3.95
N GLY A 373 30.81 22.09 4.76
CA GLY A 373 29.60 22.65 5.40
C GLY A 373 29.37 22.18 6.85
N GLU A 374 28.38 22.78 7.52
CA GLU A 374 27.86 22.31 8.80
C GLU A 374 26.89 21.15 8.56
N ALA A 375 27.06 20.03 9.26
CA ALA A 375 26.18 18.87 9.13
C ALA A 375 25.23 18.72 10.32
N TYR A 376 24.02 18.25 10.04
CA TYR A 376 23.09 17.77 11.07
C TYR A 376 23.61 16.43 11.61
N THR A 377 24.08 16.43 12.85
CA THR A 377 24.74 15.27 13.49
C THR A 377 24.00 14.76 14.73
N LYS A 378 22.87 15.38 15.08
CA LYS A 378 21.94 14.92 16.12
C LYS A 378 21.21 13.64 15.65
N PRO A 379 20.52 12.90 16.53
CA PRO A 379 19.83 11.67 16.14
C PRO A 379 18.85 11.86 14.97
N VAL A 380 18.91 10.97 13.98
CA VAL A 380 18.02 10.94 12.81
C VAL A 380 17.33 9.58 12.75
N TYR A 381 16.01 9.57 12.68
CA TYR A 381 15.22 8.36 12.43
C TYR A 381 14.66 8.46 11.02
N MET A 382 15.22 7.68 10.11
CA MET A 382 14.85 7.69 8.69
C MET A 382 13.79 6.62 8.44
N LEU A 383 12.62 7.05 7.98
CA LEU A 383 11.47 6.17 7.79
C LEU A 383 11.39 5.68 6.35
N THR A 384 11.33 4.37 6.14
CA THR A 384 11.25 3.74 4.81
C THR A 384 10.03 2.84 4.69
N SER A 385 9.62 2.58 3.44
CA SER A 385 8.56 1.62 3.13
C SER A 385 8.89 0.81 1.88
N GLN A 386 8.08 -0.20 1.56
CA GLN A 386 8.20 -0.95 0.31
C GLN A 386 7.88 -0.14 -0.96
N VAL A 387 7.44 1.12 -0.85
CA VAL A 387 7.31 2.04 -1.99
C VAL A 387 8.45 3.05 -2.11
N THR A 388 9.36 3.12 -1.11
CA THR A 388 10.63 3.86 -1.25
C THR A 388 11.46 3.20 -2.35
N VAL A 389 11.67 3.88 -3.48
CA VAL A 389 12.23 3.27 -4.71
C VAL A 389 13.35 4.12 -5.36
N SER A 390 14.23 3.48 -6.13
CA SER A 390 15.23 4.15 -6.99
C SER A 390 16.15 5.11 -6.21
N ALA A 391 16.28 6.38 -6.61
CA ALA A 391 17.11 7.36 -5.91
C ALA A 391 16.74 7.54 -4.42
N GLY A 392 15.49 7.23 -4.02
CA GLY A 392 15.08 7.16 -2.62
C GLY A 392 15.79 6.03 -1.85
N GLU A 393 15.99 4.88 -2.50
CA GLU A 393 16.76 3.76 -1.94
C GLU A 393 18.26 4.06 -1.91
N VAL A 394 18.79 4.74 -2.94
CA VAL A 394 20.19 5.21 -2.96
C VAL A 394 20.44 6.19 -1.83
N PHE A 395 19.50 7.11 -1.58
CA PHE A 395 19.53 8.00 -0.42
C PHE A 395 19.48 7.21 0.89
N ALA A 396 18.54 6.26 1.04
CA ALA A 396 18.41 5.44 2.24
C ALA A 396 19.68 4.63 2.54
N MET A 397 20.24 3.96 1.53
CA MET A 397 21.49 3.21 1.63
C MET A 397 22.65 4.11 2.02
N THR A 398 22.69 5.34 1.50
CA THR A 398 23.71 6.33 1.84
C THR A 398 23.59 6.81 3.28
N MET A 399 22.38 7.13 3.73
CA MET A 399 22.08 7.64 5.07
C MET A 399 22.28 6.58 6.17
N LYS A 400 21.90 5.31 5.92
CA LYS A 400 22.05 4.19 6.87
C LYS A 400 23.51 3.94 7.29
N GLN A 401 24.48 4.45 6.52
CA GLN A 401 25.90 4.32 6.84
C GLN A 401 26.39 5.35 7.89
N LEU A 402 25.55 6.33 8.22
CA LEU A 402 25.87 7.37 9.18
C LEU A 402 25.56 6.89 10.61
N PRO A 403 26.48 7.08 11.57
CA PRO A 403 26.35 6.48 12.91
C PRO A 403 25.21 7.06 13.78
N HIS A 404 24.60 8.18 13.37
CA HIS A 404 23.50 8.83 14.07
C HIS A 404 22.15 8.63 13.35
N VAL A 405 22.11 7.83 12.28
CA VAL A 405 20.90 7.49 11.53
C VAL A 405 20.42 6.10 11.92
N THR A 406 19.16 5.98 12.30
CA THR A 406 18.45 4.69 12.50
C THR A 406 17.36 4.57 11.46
N GLN A 407 17.35 3.49 10.67
CA GLN A 407 16.26 3.23 9.72
C GLN A 407 15.12 2.50 10.43
N VAL A 408 13.91 3.05 10.31
CA VAL A 408 12.68 2.50 10.92
C VAL A 408 11.63 2.33 9.83
N GLY A 409 10.76 1.32 9.95
CA GLY A 409 9.69 1.09 8.97
C GLY A 409 9.83 -0.27 8.31
N GLU A 410 9.60 -0.32 6.99
CA GLU A 410 9.73 -1.55 6.20
C GLU A 410 10.99 -1.51 5.33
N GLU A 411 11.31 -2.64 4.70
CA GLU A 411 12.34 -2.67 3.68
C GLU A 411 11.93 -1.88 2.42
N THR A 412 12.90 -1.33 1.72
CA THR A 412 12.65 -0.56 0.49
C THR A 412 12.21 -1.45 -0.70
N ALA A 413 11.83 -0.86 -1.83
CA ALA A 413 11.26 -1.58 -2.98
C ALA A 413 12.19 -2.64 -3.59
N GLY A 414 13.51 -2.45 -3.48
CA GLY A 414 14.51 -3.32 -4.10
C GLY A 414 14.59 -3.11 -5.61
N ALA A 415 14.52 -1.85 -6.06
CA ALA A 415 14.69 -1.41 -7.45
C ALA A 415 15.68 -0.23 -7.46
N PHE A 416 16.97 -0.56 -7.32
CA PHE A 416 18.05 0.42 -7.18
C PHE A 416 18.63 0.88 -8.51
N SER A 417 18.58 0.02 -9.54
CA SER A 417 19.19 0.29 -10.84
C SER A 417 18.71 1.61 -11.43
N ASP A 418 19.53 2.24 -12.26
CA ASP A 418 18.99 3.20 -13.22
C ASP A 418 18.23 2.44 -14.32
N ILE A 419 17.30 3.13 -14.98
CA ILE A 419 16.57 2.59 -16.12
C ILE A 419 17.43 2.78 -17.37
N LEU A 420 17.84 1.68 -17.99
CA LEU A 420 18.31 1.68 -19.37
C LEU A 420 17.09 1.61 -20.29
N ASN A 421 16.94 2.61 -21.15
CA ASN A 421 15.87 2.65 -22.15
C ASN A 421 16.35 2.06 -23.47
N PHE A 422 15.44 1.39 -24.19
CA PHE A 422 15.64 0.93 -25.56
C PHE A 422 14.40 1.24 -26.40
N THR A 423 14.62 1.78 -27.59
CA THR A 423 13.59 1.92 -28.62
C THR A 423 13.49 0.64 -29.45
N LEU A 424 12.32 0.02 -29.43
CA LEU A 424 11.97 -1.13 -30.26
C LEU A 424 11.83 -0.75 -31.74
N PRO A 425 11.93 -1.71 -32.68
CA PRO A 425 11.85 -1.46 -34.13
C PRO A 425 10.59 -0.74 -34.62
N ASN A 426 9.49 -0.76 -33.86
CA ASN A 426 8.23 -0.09 -34.14
C ASN A 426 8.08 1.27 -33.41
N GLY A 427 9.12 1.73 -32.71
CA GLY A 427 9.13 2.99 -31.97
C GLY A 427 8.57 2.92 -30.54
N TRP A 428 8.23 1.74 -30.04
CA TRP A 428 7.89 1.56 -28.63
C TRP A 428 9.14 1.64 -27.76
N GLU A 429 8.97 2.03 -26.50
CA GLU A 429 10.06 2.16 -25.53
C GLU A 429 9.98 1.04 -24.50
N ILE A 430 11.13 0.51 -24.10
CA ILE A 430 11.25 -0.42 -22.97
C ILE A 430 12.27 0.09 -21.96
N GLY A 431 11.96 -0.09 -20.68
CA GLY A 431 12.88 0.13 -19.57
C GLY A 431 13.42 -1.20 -19.04
N LEU A 432 14.69 -1.24 -18.69
CA LEU A 432 15.33 -2.39 -18.05
C LEU A 432 16.41 -1.99 -17.05
N SER A 433 16.56 -2.82 -16.03
CA SER A 433 17.55 -2.64 -14.96
C SER A 433 18.91 -3.23 -15.38
N ASN A 434 19.90 -2.38 -15.69
CA ASN A 434 21.22 -2.81 -16.15
C ASN A 434 22.38 -2.39 -15.22
N GLU A 435 22.14 -1.58 -14.19
CA GLU A 435 23.17 -1.07 -13.29
C GLU A 435 23.14 -1.76 -11.93
N VAL A 436 24.28 -2.33 -11.53
CA VAL A 436 24.42 -3.01 -10.25
C VAL A 436 24.96 -2.05 -9.20
N TYR A 437 24.12 -1.70 -8.23
CA TYR A 437 24.46 -0.87 -7.08
C TYR A 437 25.03 -1.70 -5.93
N SER A 438 25.96 -1.11 -5.19
CA SER A 438 26.52 -1.68 -3.96
C SER A 438 26.94 -0.60 -2.97
N ASN A 439 26.79 -0.91 -1.68
CA ASN A 439 27.33 -0.07 -0.62
C ASN A 439 28.86 -0.24 -0.49
N PRO A 440 29.56 0.49 0.39
CA PRO A 440 31.02 0.36 0.55
C PRO A 440 31.51 -0.99 1.06
N LYS A 441 30.63 -1.82 1.63
CA LYS A 441 30.93 -3.22 2.00
C LYS A 441 30.77 -4.18 0.82
N GLY A 442 30.23 -3.72 -0.31
CA GLY A 442 29.94 -4.53 -1.49
C GLY A 442 28.60 -5.25 -1.44
N GLU A 443 27.75 -4.95 -0.45
CA GLU A 443 26.39 -5.52 -0.31
C GLU A 443 25.46 -4.91 -1.36
N ARG A 444 24.49 -5.69 -1.83
CA ARG A 444 23.53 -5.34 -2.88
C ARG A 444 22.11 -5.61 -2.40
N PHE A 445 21.17 -4.77 -2.80
CA PHE A 445 19.80 -4.76 -2.25
C PHE A 445 18.71 -4.79 -3.33
N GLU A 446 19.09 -4.94 -4.60
CA GLU A 446 18.16 -5.23 -5.69
C GLU A 446 17.29 -6.46 -5.35
N ARG A 447 16.02 -6.48 -5.79
CA ARG A 447 14.95 -7.43 -5.42
C ARG A 447 14.49 -7.41 -3.96
N ILE A 448 15.42 -7.35 -3.01
CA ILE A 448 15.10 -7.56 -1.59
C ILE A 448 14.79 -6.26 -0.84
N GLY A 449 15.31 -5.13 -1.30
CA GLY A 449 15.23 -3.85 -0.58
C GLY A 449 16.23 -3.73 0.56
N LEU A 450 16.49 -2.49 0.97
CA LEU A 450 17.30 -2.16 2.13
C LEU A 450 16.51 -2.43 3.41
N GLN A 451 16.99 -3.38 4.22
CA GLN A 451 16.31 -3.80 5.45
C GLN A 451 16.38 -2.72 6.54
N PRO A 452 15.27 -2.46 7.27
CA PRO A 452 15.25 -1.51 8.36
C PRO A 452 16.05 -2.01 9.56
N ASP A 453 16.52 -1.09 10.41
CA ASP A 453 17.12 -1.46 11.70
C ASP A 453 16.04 -1.87 12.70
N VAL A 454 14.85 -1.28 12.56
CA VAL A 454 13.66 -1.55 13.37
C VAL A 454 12.47 -1.71 12.45
N HIS A 455 11.89 -2.90 12.41
CA HIS A 455 10.71 -3.16 11.60
C HIS A 455 9.45 -2.63 12.29
N ILE A 456 8.72 -1.75 11.61
CA ILE A 456 7.38 -1.26 11.99
C ILE A 456 6.61 -1.09 10.68
N SER A 457 5.33 -1.49 10.62
CA SER A 457 4.52 -1.27 9.42
C SER A 457 4.58 0.20 8.99
N ALA A 458 4.92 0.45 7.72
CA ALA A 458 5.06 1.82 7.23
C ALA A 458 3.71 2.47 6.98
N TYR A 459 2.71 1.64 6.69
CA TYR A 459 1.35 2.01 6.33
C TYR A 459 0.37 1.20 7.16
N SER A 460 -0.59 1.89 7.76
CA SER A 460 -1.72 1.28 8.43
C SER A 460 -2.92 2.19 8.29
N SER A 461 -4.06 1.67 7.81
CA SER A 461 -5.28 2.49 7.72
C SER A 461 -5.77 2.90 9.09
N LEU A 462 -5.70 2.00 10.07
CA LEU A 462 -6.10 2.27 11.43
C LEU A 462 -5.26 3.40 12.02
N GLU A 463 -3.94 3.38 11.84
CA GLU A 463 -3.06 4.47 12.26
C GLU A 463 -3.45 5.82 11.67
N THR A 464 -3.76 5.83 10.37
CA THR A 464 -4.25 7.01 9.67
C THR A 464 -5.61 7.50 10.20
N ASP A 465 -6.57 6.60 10.44
CA ASP A 465 -7.86 6.93 11.07
C ASP A 465 -7.68 7.52 12.47
N LEU A 466 -6.67 7.02 13.20
CA LEU A 466 -6.26 7.51 14.52
C LEU A 466 -5.40 8.78 14.46
N GLN A 467 -5.06 9.26 13.26
CA GLN A 467 -4.14 10.38 13.01
C GLN A 467 -2.81 10.25 13.77
N ARG A 468 -2.23 9.05 13.80
CA ARG A 468 -0.94 8.76 14.42
C ARG A 468 -0.15 7.70 13.66
N PHE A 469 1.18 7.79 13.66
CA PHE A 469 2.05 6.74 13.13
C PHE A 469 2.90 6.10 14.22
N SER A 470 2.91 4.76 14.28
CA SER A 470 3.83 4.05 15.19
C SER A 470 5.30 4.33 14.86
N THR A 471 5.63 4.63 13.60
CA THR A 471 6.99 5.00 13.21
C THR A 471 7.43 6.34 13.79
N TYR A 472 6.52 7.32 13.89
CA TYR A 472 6.78 8.64 14.48
C TYR A 472 6.86 8.51 15.99
N ASP A 473 5.90 7.81 16.60
CA ASP A 473 5.86 7.56 18.03
C ASP A 473 7.12 6.83 18.50
N TYR A 474 7.59 5.81 17.76
CA TYR A 474 8.85 5.15 18.04
C TYR A 474 10.04 6.11 18.02
N ALA A 475 10.16 6.94 16.97
CA ALA A 475 11.27 7.89 16.86
C ALA A 475 11.28 8.92 18.00
N LEU A 476 10.09 9.42 18.38
CA LEU A 476 9.93 10.35 19.50
C LEU A 476 10.29 9.69 20.84
N ASP A 477 9.81 8.48 21.10
CA ASP A 477 10.12 7.73 22.33
C ASP A 477 11.62 7.48 22.48
N MET A 478 12.28 7.07 21.38
CA MET A 478 13.73 6.83 21.38
C MET A 478 14.56 8.11 21.57
N MET A 479 13.97 9.29 21.34
CA MET A 479 14.56 10.59 21.69
C MET A 479 14.17 11.08 23.10
N GLY A 480 13.39 10.30 23.85
CA GLY A 480 12.88 10.68 25.17
C GLY A 480 11.83 11.79 25.12
N LYS A 481 11.10 11.90 24.00
CA LYS A 481 10.06 12.91 23.75
C LYS A 481 8.68 12.32 23.96
N GLN A 482 7.70 13.17 24.25
CA GLN A 482 6.33 12.70 24.41
C GLN A 482 5.77 12.31 23.03
N THR A 483 5.32 11.07 22.91
CA THR A 483 4.58 10.56 21.73
C THR A 483 3.14 11.05 21.71
N SER A 484 2.61 11.40 22.89
CA SER A 484 1.26 11.94 23.05
C SER A 484 1.12 12.68 24.39
N ALA A 485 0.11 13.53 24.51
CA ALA A 485 -0.29 14.05 25.82
C ALA A 485 -0.69 12.87 26.72
N LYS A 486 -0.11 12.77 27.92
CA LYS A 486 -0.53 11.76 28.89
C LYS A 486 -1.98 12.04 29.28
N LEU A 487 -2.83 11.01 29.21
CA LEU A 487 -4.22 11.11 29.62
C LEU A 487 -4.41 10.43 30.97
N SER A 488 -4.74 11.18 32.02
CA SER A 488 -5.11 10.57 33.30
C SER A 488 -6.47 9.87 33.19
N ILE A 489 -6.72 8.86 34.03
CA ILE A 489 -8.04 8.18 34.09
C ILE A 489 -9.16 9.20 34.35
N SER A 490 -8.94 10.20 35.20
CA SER A 490 -9.96 11.22 35.50
C SER A 490 -10.28 12.09 34.29
N GLU A 491 -9.27 12.51 33.52
CA GLU A 491 -9.48 13.27 32.29
C GLU A 491 -10.15 12.42 31.21
N PHE A 492 -9.75 11.15 31.09
CA PHE A 492 -10.38 10.18 30.22
C PHE A 492 -11.88 10.06 30.53
N GLU A 493 -12.25 9.76 31.79
CA GLU A 493 -13.64 9.63 32.19
C GLU A 493 -14.46 10.91 31.94
N GLN A 494 -13.87 12.08 32.19
CA GLN A 494 -14.54 13.36 31.93
C GLN A 494 -14.82 13.54 30.44
N GLN A 495 -13.84 13.26 29.58
CA GLN A 495 -14.00 13.39 28.14
C GLN A 495 -14.96 12.34 27.56
N VAL A 496 -14.92 11.10 28.06
CA VAL A 496 -15.90 10.06 27.70
C VAL A 496 -17.33 10.54 27.98
N ARG A 497 -17.59 11.07 29.18
CA ARG A 497 -18.93 11.59 29.52
C ARG A 497 -19.34 12.76 28.62
N ALA A 498 -18.41 13.65 28.28
CA ALA A 498 -18.67 14.76 27.38
C ALA A 498 -19.04 14.28 25.96
N GLN A 499 -18.28 13.33 25.42
CA GLN A 499 -18.53 12.73 24.11
C GLN A 499 -19.85 11.94 24.08
N MET A 500 -20.14 11.14 25.12
CA MET A 500 -21.42 10.45 25.23
C MET A 500 -22.61 11.41 25.24
N ALA A 501 -22.48 12.54 25.94
CA ALA A 501 -23.53 13.57 25.95
C ALA A 501 -23.70 14.24 24.58
N GLN A 502 -22.60 14.50 23.86
CA GLN A 502 -22.61 15.09 22.51
C GLN A 502 -23.17 14.12 21.45
N GLY A 503 -22.83 12.83 21.55
CA GLY A 503 -23.25 11.78 20.63
C GLY A 503 -24.58 11.12 20.98
N ALA A 504 -25.22 11.51 22.09
CA ALA A 504 -26.41 10.85 22.64
C ALA A 504 -26.25 9.33 22.87
N ILE A 505 -25.04 8.91 23.28
CA ILE A 505 -24.70 7.50 23.54
C ILE A 505 -25.42 7.07 24.84
N PRO A 506 -26.34 6.08 24.81
CA PRO A 506 -27.13 5.70 25.98
C PRO A 506 -26.26 5.09 27.08
N GLY A 507 -25.42 4.14 26.71
CA GLY A 507 -24.57 3.36 27.58
C GLY A 507 -23.34 2.88 26.85
N LEU A 508 -22.21 2.85 27.55
CA LEU A 508 -20.91 2.48 27.01
C LEU A 508 -20.12 1.71 28.06
N ALA A 509 -19.56 0.56 27.70
CA ALA A 509 -18.54 -0.12 28.48
C ALA A 509 -17.20 0.00 27.75
N VAL A 510 -16.12 0.19 28.51
CA VAL A 510 -14.75 0.33 27.98
C VAL A 510 -13.80 -0.55 28.76
N ALA A 511 -12.93 -1.28 28.06
CA ALA A 511 -11.71 -1.85 28.63
C ALA A 511 -10.48 -1.33 27.87
N VAL A 512 -9.43 -1.00 28.62
CA VAL A 512 -8.13 -0.53 28.13
C VAL A 512 -7.07 -1.48 28.66
N ILE A 513 -6.29 -2.04 27.74
CA ILE A 513 -5.19 -2.97 27.99
C ILE A 513 -3.89 -2.21 27.74
N ASN A 514 -2.95 -2.31 28.69
CA ASN A 514 -1.60 -1.80 28.55
C ASN A 514 -0.64 -2.95 28.86
N GLN A 515 0.27 -3.23 27.93
CA GLN A 515 1.30 -4.28 28.08
C GLN A 515 0.73 -5.62 28.52
N GLY A 516 -0.36 -6.06 27.88
CA GLY A 516 -1.00 -7.35 28.14
C GLY A 516 -1.78 -7.44 29.45
N GLN A 517 -2.02 -6.32 30.14
CA GLN A 517 -2.79 -6.26 31.39
C GLN A 517 -3.95 -5.27 31.28
N ILE A 518 -5.09 -5.57 31.91
CA ILE A 518 -6.22 -4.64 31.99
C ILE A 518 -5.81 -3.46 32.88
N LYS A 519 -5.58 -2.29 32.26
CA LYS A 519 -5.23 -1.04 32.94
C LYS A 519 -6.47 -0.33 33.48
N TYR A 520 -7.57 -0.39 32.74
CA TYR A 520 -8.82 0.25 33.08
C TYR A 520 -10.00 -0.54 32.51
N ALA A 521 -11.05 -0.73 33.28
CA ALA A 521 -12.32 -1.29 32.79
C ALA A 521 -13.48 -0.64 33.56
N ASN A 522 -14.44 -0.05 32.87
CA ASN A 522 -15.59 0.62 33.50
C ASN A 522 -16.78 0.76 32.55
N GLY A 523 -17.93 1.12 33.12
CA GLY A 523 -19.15 1.44 32.39
C GLY A 523 -19.64 2.88 32.62
N PHE A 524 -20.35 3.40 31.64
CA PHE A 524 -20.91 4.76 31.61
C PHE A 524 -22.33 4.74 31.06
N GLY A 525 -23.17 5.65 31.52
CA GLY A 525 -24.56 5.76 31.05
C GLY A 525 -25.46 4.65 31.58
N ILE A 526 -26.47 4.27 30.80
CA ILE A 526 -27.54 3.36 31.21
C ILE A 526 -27.58 2.10 30.34
N ALA A 527 -27.84 0.97 31.00
CA ALA A 527 -27.97 -0.34 30.37
C ALA A 527 -29.39 -0.62 29.87
N ASN A 528 -30.42 0.00 30.46
CA ASN A 528 -31.83 -0.27 30.16
C ASN A 528 -32.77 0.91 30.43
N GLU A 529 -34.05 0.76 30.09
CA GLU A 529 -35.08 1.79 30.28
C GLU A 529 -35.34 2.15 31.75
N GLN A 530 -34.98 1.28 32.69
CA GLN A 530 -35.06 1.53 34.13
C GLN A 530 -33.85 2.33 34.66
N ASN A 531 -32.97 2.81 33.76
CA ASN A 531 -31.76 3.55 34.06
C ASN A 531 -30.78 2.76 34.96
N ALA A 532 -30.73 1.43 34.84
CA ALA A 532 -29.67 0.65 35.47
C ALA A 532 -28.30 1.10 34.92
N PRO A 533 -27.27 1.27 35.74
CA PRO A 533 -25.97 1.74 35.28
C PRO A 533 -25.27 0.67 34.43
N VAL A 534 -24.57 1.09 33.37
CA VAL A 534 -23.60 0.22 32.69
C VAL A 534 -22.39 0.01 33.59
N THR A 535 -21.85 -1.20 33.59
CA THR A 535 -20.60 -1.60 34.26
C THR A 535 -19.69 -2.33 33.28
N ALA A 536 -18.46 -2.63 33.67
CA ALA A 536 -17.54 -3.45 32.87
C ALA A 536 -18.06 -4.89 32.64
N ASP A 537 -18.98 -5.36 33.49
CA ASP A 537 -19.60 -6.69 33.41
C ASP A 537 -21.02 -6.66 32.82
N THR A 538 -21.49 -5.51 32.32
CA THR A 538 -22.77 -5.44 31.63
C THR A 538 -22.63 -6.18 30.29
N PRO A 539 -23.45 -7.22 30.01
CA PRO A 539 -23.40 -7.92 28.73
C PRO A 539 -24.04 -7.09 27.61
N PHE A 540 -23.37 -6.99 26.47
CA PHE A 540 -23.86 -6.36 25.24
C PHE A 540 -23.86 -7.40 24.12
N TYR A 541 -24.79 -7.26 23.18
CA TYR A 541 -24.55 -7.81 21.84
C TYR A 541 -23.31 -7.12 21.26
N VAL A 542 -22.44 -7.88 20.61
CA VAL A 542 -21.16 -7.35 20.11
C VAL A 542 -21.12 -7.24 18.58
N ALA A 543 -22.25 -7.40 17.90
CA ALA A 543 -22.36 -7.29 16.45
C ALA A 543 -21.21 -8.06 15.76
N SER A 544 -20.59 -7.49 14.73
CA SER A 544 -19.59 -8.19 13.92
C SER A 544 -18.29 -8.55 14.64
N VAL A 545 -18.00 -8.04 15.84
CA VAL A 545 -16.93 -8.59 16.72
C VAL A 545 -17.14 -10.09 16.98
N SER A 546 -18.37 -10.60 16.85
CA SER A 546 -18.70 -12.02 16.86
C SER A 546 -17.84 -12.85 15.89
N LYS A 547 -17.49 -12.31 14.72
CA LYS A 547 -16.73 -13.02 13.69
C LYS A 547 -15.31 -13.36 14.13
N ALA A 548 -14.69 -12.51 14.95
CA ALA A 548 -13.39 -12.82 15.56
C ALA A 548 -13.46 -14.07 16.46
N LEU A 549 -14.57 -14.26 17.19
CA LEU A 549 -14.81 -15.45 18.00
C LEU A 549 -15.09 -16.69 17.12
N VAL A 550 -15.79 -16.51 15.99
CA VAL A 550 -15.96 -17.56 14.97
C VAL A 550 -14.61 -17.98 14.40
N GLY A 551 -13.79 -17.00 14.02
CA GLY A 551 -12.45 -17.21 13.49
C GLY A 551 -11.57 -17.99 14.45
N ALA A 552 -11.56 -17.64 15.74
CA ALA A 552 -10.81 -18.35 16.77
C ALA A 552 -11.29 -19.80 16.95
N THR A 553 -12.60 -20.03 16.91
CA THR A 553 -13.19 -21.37 17.02
C THR A 553 -12.79 -22.25 15.82
N ILE A 554 -12.82 -21.70 14.60
CA ILE A 554 -12.40 -22.39 13.38
C ILE A 554 -10.88 -22.63 13.40
N ALA A 555 -10.07 -21.65 13.79
CA ALA A 555 -8.62 -21.78 13.88
C ALA A 555 -8.21 -22.87 14.88
N HIS A 556 -8.91 -22.98 16.01
CA HIS A 556 -8.72 -24.09 16.94
C HIS A 556 -8.98 -25.43 16.25
N ALA A 557 -10.14 -25.60 15.62
CA ALA A 557 -10.53 -26.84 14.95
C ALA A 557 -9.57 -27.23 13.81
N ALA A 558 -9.09 -26.24 13.04
CA ALA A 558 -8.11 -26.43 11.96
C ALA A 558 -6.74 -26.83 12.50
N SER A 559 -6.26 -26.17 13.57
CA SER A 559 -4.99 -26.52 14.22
C SER A 559 -4.99 -27.94 14.80
N ALA A 560 -6.16 -28.40 15.27
CA ALA A 560 -6.39 -29.77 15.72
C ALA A 560 -6.61 -30.77 14.58
N GLN A 561 -6.49 -30.34 13.32
CA GLN A 561 -6.68 -31.14 12.10
C GLN A 561 -8.07 -31.80 12.00
N THR A 562 -9.07 -31.23 12.67
CA THR A 562 -10.46 -31.73 12.61
C THR A 562 -11.23 -31.19 11.41
N ILE A 563 -10.70 -30.16 10.76
CA ILE A 563 -11.17 -29.61 9.49
C ILE A 563 -9.97 -29.03 8.73
N SER A 564 -9.98 -29.09 7.40
CA SER A 564 -9.03 -28.35 6.56
C SER A 564 -9.69 -27.10 6.02
N ILE A 565 -8.99 -25.96 6.10
CA ILE A 565 -9.51 -24.70 5.56
C ILE A 565 -9.51 -24.66 4.03
N ASP A 566 -8.73 -25.53 3.38
CA ASP A 566 -8.65 -25.63 1.91
C ASP A 566 -9.59 -26.72 1.34
N GLU A 567 -10.38 -27.39 2.20
CA GLU A 567 -11.37 -28.37 1.76
C GLU A 567 -12.55 -27.66 1.07
N ASN A 568 -13.01 -28.23 -0.05
CA ASN A 568 -14.24 -27.78 -0.72
C ASN A 568 -15.44 -28.04 0.22
N ILE A 569 -16.15 -26.96 0.58
CA ILE A 569 -17.24 -27.04 1.56
C ILE A 569 -18.48 -27.76 1.02
N ALA A 570 -18.66 -27.86 -0.30
CA ALA A 570 -19.88 -28.38 -0.90
C ALA A 570 -20.24 -29.80 -0.45
N HIS A 571 -19.24 -30.64 -0.13
CA HIS A 571 -19.46 -32.01 0.35
C HIS A 571 -19.82 -32.10 1.84
N LEU A 572 -19.68 -31.01 2.58
CA LEU A 572 -19.99 -30.91 4.01
C LEU A 572 -21.40 -30.37 4.26
N LEU A 573 -22.05 -29.83 3.23
CA LEU A 573 -23.36 -29.19 3.35
C LEU A 573 -24.48 -30.15 2.92
N PRO A 574 -25.64 -30.13 3.61
CA PRO A 574 -26.82 -30.91 3.20
C PRO A 574 -27.61 -30.28 2.05
N PHE A 575 -27.11 -29.19 1.46
CA PHE A 575 -27.71 -28.46 0.35
C PHE A 575 -26.63 -28.03 -0.66
N ALA A 576 -27.04 -27.80 -1.91
CA ALA A 576 -26.16 -27.25 -2.94
C ALA A 576 -26.09 -25.73 -2.84
N ILE A 577 -24.89 -25.19 -3.03
CA ILE A 577 -24.58 -23.78 -3.28
C ILE A 577 -24.51 -23.57 -4.80
N ASP A 578 -25.12 -22.49 -5.32
CA ASP A 578 -25.07 -22.16 -6.75
C ASP A 578 -23.69 -21.60 -7.15
N VAL A 579 -22.71 -22.51 -7.21
CA VAL A 579 -21.44 -22.25 -7.86
C VAL A 579 -21.67 -22.28 -9.37
N THR A 580 -21.92 -21.13 -9.98
CA THR A 580 -22.25 -21.05 -11.41
C THR A 580 -21.15 -21.74 -12.25
N PRO A 581 -21.46 -22.44 -13.37
CA PRO A 581 -20.45 -23.15 -14.17
C PRO A 581 -19.29 -22.29 -14.73
N ALA A 582 -19.40 -20.96 -14.66
CA ALA A 582 -18.29 -20.04 -14.93
C ALA A 582 -17.22 -20.05 -13.83
N GLN A 583 -17.59 -20.35 -12.58
CA GLN A 583 -16.69 -20.52 -11.44
C GLN A 583 -15.96 -21.86 -11.58
N GLN A 584 -14.74 -21.83 -12.13
CA GLN A 584 -13.86 -22.99 -12.17
C GLN A 584 -13.29 -23.36 -10.79
N THR A 585 -13.39 -22.45 -9.81
CA THR A 585 -12.79 -22.56 -8.47
C THR A 585 -13.85 -22.91 -7.41
N PRO A 586 -13.75 -24.06 -6.71
CA PRO A 586 -14.64 -24.40 -5.59
C PRO A 586 -14.53 -23.43 -4.41
N VAL A 587 -15.64 -23.21 -3.70
CA VAL A 587 -15.66 -22.46 -2.43
C VAL A 587 -15.05 -23.32 -1.32
N THR A 588 -14.10 -22.77 -0.56
CA THR A 588 -13.42 -23.42 0.55
C THR A 588 -13.71 -22.65 1.83
N LEU A 589 -13.41 -23.25 2.99
CA LEU A 589 -13.56 -22.55 4.27
C LEU A 589 -12.62 -21.34 4.36
N ARG A 590 -11.43 -21.40 3.75
CA ARG A 590 -10.51 -20.26 3.58
C ARG A 590 -11.21 -19.10 2.90
N HIS A 591 -11.91 -19.36 1.79
CA HIS A 591 -12.64 -18.31 1.08
C HIS A 591 -13.73 -17.66 1.95
N LEU A 592 -14.38 -18.42 2.83
CA LEU A 592 -15.39 -17.87 3.74
C LEU A 592 -14.77 -17.00 4.84
N ILE A 593 -13.73 -17.49 5.52
CA ILE A 593 -13.07 -16.77 6.64
C ILE A 593 -12.31 -15.52 6.20
N THR A 594 -11.94 -15.44 4.91
CA THR A 594 -11.28 -14.26 4.34
C THR A 594 -12.18 -13.36 3.52
N HIS A 595 -13.51 -13.62 3.49
CA HIS A 595 -14.46 -12.85 2.67
C HIS A 595 -14.10 -12.80 1.17
N THR A 596 -13.59 -13.90 0.62
CA THR A 596 -13.25 -14.04 -0.81
C THR A 596 -14.05 -15.13 -1.51
N SER A 597 -15.13 -15.62 -0.88
CA SER A 597 -16.02 -16.66 -1.41
C SER A 597 -16.79 -16.25 -2.65
N GLY A 598 -17.02 -14.94 -2.81
CA GLY A 598 -17.94 -14.40 -3.81
C GLY A 598 -19.41 -14.43 -3.37
N ILE A 599 -19.71 -14.79 -2.12
CA ILE A 599 -21.04 -14.65 -1.52
C ILE A 599 -21.23 -13.21 -1.06
N VAL A 600 -22.39 -12.63 -1.34
CA VAL A 600 -22.71 -11.22 -1.08
C VAL A 600 -23.97 -11.13 -0.21
N ASP A 601 -23.98 -10.16 0.71
CA ASP A 601 -25.14 -9.82 1.56
C ASP A 601 -26.15 -8.94 0.78
N ALA A 602 -26.82 -9.52 -0.22
CA ALA A 602 -27.74 -8.82 -1.09
C ALA A 602 -29.04 -8.46 -0.36
N SER A 603 -29.44 -7.19 -0.47
CA SER A 603 -30.73 -6.71 0.05
C SER A 603 -31.84 -6.84 -1.00
N PRO A 604 -33.09 -7.12 -0.60
CA PRO A 604 -33.57 -7.22 0.78
C PRO A 604 -33.38 -8.61 1.43
N ALA A 605 -32.91 -9.62 0.69
CA ALA A 605 -32.84 -11.01 1.14
C ALA A 605 -32.05 -11.20 2.45
N PHE A 606 -30.90 -10.52 2.58
CA PHE A 606 -30.10 -10.54 3.80
C PHE A 606 -30.86 -9.94 5.00
N LEU A 607 -31.58 -8.83 4.81
CA LEU A 607 -32.34 -8.19 5.88
C LEU A 607 -33.44 -9.09 6.45
N CYS A 608 -33.91 -10.08 5.68
CA CYS A 608 -34.88 -11.07 6.15
C CYS A 608 -34.32 -12.05 7.20
N ALA A 609 -32.99 -12.06 7.43
CA ALA A 609 -32.39 -12.83 8.52
C ALA A 609 -32.73 -12.25 9.91
N TYR A 610 -33.09 -10.97 10.02
CA TYR A 610 -33.35 -10.34 11.30
C TYR A 610 -34.82 -10.49 11.72
N TYR A 611 -35.07 -10.89 12.97
CA TYR A 611 -36.43 -11.09 13.48
C TYR A 611 -36.57 -10.73 14.96
N ILE A 612 -37.77 -10.28 15.34
CA ILE A 612 -38.15 -10.06 16.73
C ILE A 612 -38.40 -11.42 17.39
N HIS A 613 -37.72 -11.72 18.50
CA HIS A 613 -37.80 -13.04 19.13
C HIS A 613 -39.24 -13.40 19.54
N ALA A 614 -39.98 -12.43 20.10
CA ALA A 614 -41.34 -12.62 20.59
C ALA A 614 -42.39 -12.86 19.50
N THR A 615 -42.31 -12.12 18.38
CA THR A 615 -43.35 -12.15 17.32
C THR A 615 -42.96 -12.95 16.09
N LYS A 616 -41.66 -13.25 15.93
CA LYS A 616 -41.05 -13.80 14.72
C LYS A 616 -41.26 -12.95 13.47
N GLN A 617 -41.64 -11.68 13.61
CA GLN A 617 -41.74 -10.75 12.50
C GLN A 617 -40.35 -10.21 12.16
N ASN A 618 -40.11 -9.92 10.88
CA ASN A 618 -38.90 -9.22 10.46
C ASN A 618 -38.82 -7.84 11.13
N ILE A 619 -37.63 -7.45 11.58
CA ILE A 619 -37.46 -6.20 12.33
C ILE A 619 -37.72 -4.97 11.45
N SER A 620 -37.23 -4.97 10.21
CA SER A 620 -37.39 -3.86 9.28
C SER A 620 -38.84 -3.70 8.86
N ASP A 621 -39.53 -4.80 8.56
CA ASP A 621 -40.96 -4.79 8.25
C ASP A 621 -41.79 -4.28 9.46
N ALA A 622 -41.43 -4.68 10.68
CA ALA A 622 -42.10 -4.21 11.90
C ALA A 622 -41.85 -2.71 12.20
N MET A 623 -40.66 -2.19 11.88
CA MET A 623 -40.28 -0.81 12.16
C MET A 623 -40.65 0.18 11.06
N LEU A 624 -40.50 -0.22 9.80
CA LEU A 624 -40.67 0.63 8.61
C LEU A 624 -42.00 0.37 7.88
N GLY A 625 -42.75 -0.67 8.26
CA GLY A 625 -43.98 -1.06 7.58
C GLY A 625 -43.74 -1.59 6.16
N THR A 626 -42.53 -2.04 5.86
CA THR A 626 -42.23 -2.76 4.62
C THR A 626 -42.88 -4.15 4.68
N ASN A 627 -43.22 -4.73 3.53
CA ASN A 627 -43.72 -6.11 3.44
C ASN A 627 -42.78 -6.89 2.51
N THR A 628 -41.49 -6.87 2.84
CA THR A 628 -40.43 -7.40 1.98
C THR A 628 -40.05 -8.84 2.32
N CYS A 629 -40.25 -9.26 3.57
CA CYS A 629 -39.88 -10.59 4.05
C CYS A 629 -41.11 -11.44 4.35
N ASP A 630 -40.90 -12.70 4.75
CA ASP A 630 -41.98 -13.55 5.21
C ASP A 630 -42.66 -12.94 6.45
N SER A 631 -43.99 -13.07 6.51
CA SER A 631 -44.79 -12.52 7.61
C SER A 631 -44.45 -13.15 8.97
N GLN A 632 -43.90 -14.36 8.96
CA GLN A 632 -43.27 -15.03 10.10
C GLN A 632 -41.95 -15.68 9.66
N ILE A 633 -40.86 -15.22 10.25
CA ILE A 633 -39.51 -15.74 10.01
C ILE A 633 -39.36 -17.10 10.69
N ASN A 634 -38.89 -18.09 9.93
CA ASN A 634 -38.45 -19.37 10.45
C ASN A 634 -36.97 -19.27 10.87
N PRO A 635 -36.63 -19.32 12.17
CA PRO A 635 -35.27 -19.13 12.65
C PRO A 635 -34.40 -20.40 12.54
N ASP A 636 -34.51 -21.10 11.42
CA ASP A 636 -33.70 -22.28 11.11
C ASP A 636 -32.57 -21.89 10.14
N LEU A 637 -31.33 -21.98 10.63
CA LEU A 637 -30.14 -21.59 9.87
C LEU A 637 -29.95 -22.43 8.60
N GLN A 638 -30.19 -23.73 8.66
CA GLN A 638 -30.03 -24.60 7.49
C GLN A 638 -31.06 -24.24 6.41
N VAL A 639 -32.31 -24.04 6.80
CA VAL A 639 -33.38 -23.64 5.88
C VAL A 639 -33.05 -22.29 5.24
N TYR A 640 -32.63 -21.30 6.03
CA TYR A 640 -32.30 -19.98 5.51
C TYR A 640 -31.09 -20.01 4.54
N LEU A 641 -30.01 -20.71 4.91
CA LEU A 641 -28.84 -20.86 4.02
C LEU A 641 -29.20 -21.60 2.73
N THR A 642 -30.05 -22.62 2.81
CA THR A 642 -30.58 -23.32 1.63
C THR A 642 -31.37 -22.35 0.74
N ASP A 643 -32.29 -21.59 1.34
CA ASP A 643 -33.13 -20.63 0.62
C ASP A 643 -32.34 -19.48 -0.01
N TYR A 644 -31.21 -19.08 0.59
CA TYR A 644 -30.38 -17.97 0.12
C TYR A 644 -29.36 -18.38 -0.95
N LEU A 645 -28.74 -19.55 -0.79
CA LEU A 645 -27.57 -19.96 -1.58
C LEU A 645 -27.90 -20.95 -2.70
N ASN A 646 -29.04 -21.62 -2.62
CA ASN A 646 -29.49 -22.56 -3.65
C ASN A 646 -30.31 -21.84 -4.71
N ARG A 647 -30.10 -22.14 -5.99
CA ARG A 647 -30.82 -21.53 -7.12
C ARG A 647 -32.34 -21.68 -7.06
N ASP A 648 -32.84 -22.74 -6.44
CA ASP A 648 -34.27 -23.00 -6.26
C ASP A 648 -34.81 -22.44 -4.92
N GLY A 649 -33.96 -21.75 -4.16
CA GLY A 649 -34.24 -21.22 -2.84
C GLY A 649 -35.10 -19.95 -2.87
N ARG A 650 -35.85 -19.71 -1.79
CA ARG A 650 -36.78 -18.57 -1.67
C ARG A 650 -36.12 -17.20 -1.76
N TYR A 651 -34.92 -17.08 -1.20
CA TYR A 651 -34.17 -15.81 -1.06
C TYR A 651 -33.03 -15.71 -2.08
N TYR A 652 -32.97 -16.63 -3.03
CA TYR A 652 -31.95 -16.64 -4.06
C TYR A 652 -32.13 -15.49 -5.06
N GLN A 653 -31.04 -14.76 -5.31
CA GLN A 653 -30.91 -13.76 -6.36
C GLN A 653 -29.52 -13.90 -7.00
N GLN A 654 -29.35 -13.48 -8.25
CA GLN A 654 -28.03 -13.54 -8.90
C GLN A 654 -27.03 -12.64 -8.19
N GLU A 655 -27.52 -11.53 -7.63
CA GLU A 655 -26.79 -10.54 -6.85
C GLU A 655 -26.27 -11.07 -5.50
N ASN A 656 -26.74 -12.25 -5.06
CA ASN A 656 -26.17 -12.96 -3.91
C ASN A 656 -24.73 -13.43 -4.20
N PHE A 657 -24.29 -13.39 -5.46
CA PHE A 657 -22.99 -13.88 -5.90
C PHE A 657 -22.25 -12.88 -6.80
N THR A 658 -20.95 -12.74 -6.59
CA THR A 658 -20.08 -11.87 -7.40
C THR A 658 -19.95 -12.30 -8.85
N SER A 659 -20.30 -13.55 -9.17
CA SER A 659 -20.29 -14.09 -10.53
C SER A 659 -21.21 -13.32 -11.47
N GLN A 660 -22.28 -12.70 -10.94
CA GLN A 660 -23.15 -11.81 -11.71
C GLN A 660 -22.40 -10.59 -12.29
N TYR A 661 -21.29 -10.21 -11.68
CA TYR A 661 -20.42 -9.10 -12.11
C TYR A 661 -19.16 -9.60 -12.84
N GLY A 662 -19.09 -10.89 -13.19
CA GLY A 662 -17.93 -11.49 -13.85
C GLY A 662 -16.72 -11.75 -12.94
N LEU A 663 -16.93 -11.77 -11.62
CA LEU A 663 -15.87 -11.99 -10.62
C LEU A 663 -16.03 -13.37 -9.97
N ASN A 664 -14.98 -14.17 -10.03
CA ASN A 664 -14.94 -15.53 -9.47
C ASN A 664 -14.50 -15.54 -7.99
N THR A 665 -14.73 -16.67 -7.33
CA THR A 665 -14.20 -16.96 -6.00
C THR A 665 -12.68 -16.77 -5.94
N GLY A 666 -12.19 -16.05 -4.93
CA GLY A 666 -10.78 -15.71 -4.73
C GLY A 666 -10.31 -14.44 -5.47
N GLU A 667 -11.08 -13.87 -6.39
CA GLU A 667 -10.62 -12.73 -7.20
C GLU A 667 -10.79 -11.35 -6.52
N VAL A 668 -11.71 -11.25 -5.57
CA VAL A 668 -12.05 -10.00 -4.87
C VAL A 668 -12.44 -10.25 -3.42
N TYR A 669 -12.11 -9.29 -2.55
CA TYR A 669 -12.60 -9.23 -1.18
C TYR A 669 -13.96 -8.54 -1.14
N ILE A 670 -14.99 -9.26 -0.65
CA ILE A 670 -16.29 -8.69 -0.33
C ILE A 670 -16.75 -9.25 1.00
N TYR A 671 -16.79 -8.37 2.00
CA TYR A 671 -17.35 -8.66 3.31
C TYR A 671 -18.74 -9.30 3.20
N SER A 672 -18.95 -10.41 3.91
CA SER A 672 -20.23 -11.13 3.93
C SER A 672 -20.51 -11.79 5.27
N ASN A 673 -21.62 -11.37 5.85
CA ASN A 673 -22.27 -11.97 7.01
C ASN A 673 -22.77 -13.39 6.68
N ILE A 674 -23.38 -13.59 5.51
CA ILE A 674 -23.84 -14.92 5.06
C ILE A 674 -22.67 -15.90 4.98
N ALA A 675 -21.53 -15.49 4.43
CA ALA A 675 -20.33 -16.32 4.37
C ALA A 675 -19.83 -16.71 5.77
N THR A 676 -19.98 -15.82 6.75
CA THR A 676 -19.60 -16.09 8.15
C THR A 676 -20.51 -17.13 8.79
N ALA A 677 -21.82 -16.98 8.64
CA ALA A 677 -22.79 -17.96 9.12
C ALA A 677 -22.59 -19.33 8.46
N LEU A 678 -22.29 -19.35 7.15
CA LEU A 678 -21.95 -20.56 6.42
C LEU A 678 -20.64 -21.20 6.92
N ALA A 679 -19.64 -20.42 7.31
CA ALA A 679 -18.38 -20.93 7.86
C ALA A 679 -18.61 -21.65 9.21
N ALA A 680 -19.36 -21.01 10.11
CA ALA A 680 -19.74 -21.60 11.39
C ALA A 680 -20.58 -22.88 11.19
N TYR A 681 -21.57 -22.84 10.29
CA TYR A 681 -22.40 -24.00 9.96
C TYR A 681 -21.60 -25.14 9.32
N THR A 682 -20.63 -24.83 8.45
CA THR A 682 -19.75 -25.84 7.84
C THR A 682 -18.93 -26.59 8.91
N LEU A 683 -18.42 -25.86 9.91
CA LEU A 683 -17.72 -26.48 11.04
C LEU A 683 -18.67 -27.37 11.86
N GLU A 684 -19.87 -26.90 12.15
CA GLU A 684 -20.90 -27.68 12.84
C GLU A 684 -21.22 -28.99 12.11
N GLN A 685 -21.42 -28.93 10.78
CA GLN A 685 -21.68 -30.12 9.96
C GLN A 685 -20.48 -31.08 9.95
N LYS A 686 -19.25 -30.57 9.84
CA LYS A 686 -18.04 -31.41 9.87
C LYS A 686 -17.87 -32.10 11.21
N ARG A 687 -18.16 -31.42 12.31
CA ARG A 687 -17.94 -31.91 13.68
C ARG A 687 -19.11 -32.67 14.26
N ASN A 688 -20.31 -32.50 13.69
CA ASN A 688 -21.57 -33.00 14.23
C ASN A 688 -21.76 -32.58 15.72
N ILE A 689 -21.37 -31.34 16.03
CA ILE A 689 -21.49 -30.69 17.34
C ILE A 689 -21.97 -29.26 17.07
N PRO A 690 -23.01 -28.75 17.75
CA PRO A 690 -23.49 -27.38 17.57
C PRO A 690 -22.36 -26.36 17.71
N PHE A 691 -22.31 -25.37 16.81
CA PHE A 691 -21.23 -24.38 16.82
C PHE A 691 -21.10 -23.65 18.17
N VAL A 692 -22.22 -23.35 18.82
CA VAL A 692 -22.24 -22.70 20.15
C VAL A 692 -21.52 -23.52 21.24
N GLU A 693 -21.58 -24.86 21.15
CA GLU A 693 -20.88 -25.76 22.07
C GLU A 693 -19.38 -25.79 21.76
N LEU A 694 -19.00 -25.77 20.48
CA LEU A 694 -17.60 -25.68 20.06
C LEU A 694 -16.95 -24.37 20.53
N ALA A 695 -17.64 -23.23 20.38
CA ALA A 695 -17.15 -21.95 20.86
C ALA A 695 -17.01 -21.92 22.40
N GLN A 696 -17.95 -22.55 23.12
CA GLN A 696 -17.87 -22.71 24.57
C GLN A 696 -16.64 -23.53 24.97
N GLU A 697 -16.41 -24.67 24.32
CA GLU A 697 -15.30 -25.58 24.61
C GLU A 697 -13.94 -24.98 24.24
N TYR A 698 -13.84 -24.34 23.07
CA TYR A 698 -12.55 -23.92 22.51
C TYR A 698 -12.11 -22.54 22.96
N ILE A 699 -13.05 -21.66 23.30
CA ILE A 699 -12.78 -20.24 23.58
C ILE A 699 -13.27 -19.86 24.97
N PHE A 700 -14.57 -19.93 25.24
CA PHE A 700 -15.14 -19.28 26.44
C PHE A 700 -14.71 -19.96 27.74
N THR A 701 -14.77 -21.29 27.82
CA THR A 701 -14.35 -22.02 29.03
C THR A 701 -12.84 -21.90 29.28
N PRO A 702 -11.93 -22.12 28.31
CA PRO A 702 -10.49 -21.98 28.54
C PRO A 702 -10.07 -20.56 28.93
N LEU A 703 -10.77 -19.54 28.43
CA LEU A 703 -10.51 -18.14 28.76
C LEU A 703 -11.28 -17.66 29.99
N ASN A 704 -12.12 -18.47 30.64
CA ASN A 704 -12.99 -18.03 31.74
C ASN A 704 -13.88 -16.82 31.37
N MET A 705 -14.45 -16.84 30.16
CA MET A 705 -15.43 -15.86 29.67
C MET A 705 -16.84 -16.29 30.07
N SER A 706 -17.15 -16.23 31.36
CA SER A 706 -18.39 -16.77 31.93
C SER A 706 -19.64 -15.93 31.65
N ASN A 707 -19.47 -14.70 31.16
CA ASN A 707 -20.54 -13.78 30.79
C ASN A 707 -20.69 -13.65 29.26
N SER A 708 -20.01 -14.51 28.50
CA SER A 708 -20.13 -14.61 27.05
C SER A 708 -21.04 -15.76 26.61
N THR A 709 -21.88 -15.52 25.62
CA THR A 709 -22.79 -16.53 25.03
C THR A 709 -23.20 -16.14 23.60
N TRP A 710 -24.00 -16.99 22.94
CA TRP A 710 -24.58 -16.71 21.62
C TRP A 710 -26.08 -16.40 21.73
N GLY A 711 -26.50 -15.29 21.13
CA GLY A 711 -27.88 -14.79 21.13
C GLY A 711 -28.83 -15.55 20.18
N VAL A 712 -28.93 -16.87 20.33
CA VAL A 712 -29.82 -17.73 19.50
C VAL A 712 -31.30 -17.63 19.96
N GLY A 713 -31.53 -17.27 21.22
CA GLY A 713 -32.85 -17.14 21.84
C GLY A 713 -33.10 -15.78 22.48
N GLU A 714 -34.17 -15.67 23.28
CA GLU A 714 -34.40 -14.48 24.10
C GLU A 714 -33.19 -14.22 25.02
N PRO A 715 -32.68 -12.98 25.07
CA PRO A 715 -31.56 -12.64 25.93
C PRO A 715 -31.96 -12.72 27.40
N ALA A 716 -30.97 -12.89 28.27
CA ALA A 716 -31.16 -12.76 29.71
C ALA A 716 -31.50 -11.30 30.09
N ASP A 717 -32.24 -11.11 31.18
CA ASP A 717 -32.73 -9.78 31.63
C ASP A 717 -31.60 -8.76 31.91
N ASN A 718 -30.38 -9.23 32.16
CA ASN A 718 -29.23 -8.39 32.45
C ASN A 718 -28.47 -7.91 31.19
N VAL A 719 -28.81 -8.41 29.99
CA VAL A 719 -28.23 -7.93 28.73
C VAL A 719 -28.71 -6.51 28.46
N ALA A 720 -27.80 -5.63 28.05
CA ALA A 720 -28.12 -4.23 27.77
C ALA A 720 -29.21 -4.11 26.71
N THR A 721 -30.23 -3.30 27.00
CA THR A 721 -31.28 -2.93 26.04
C THR A 721 -30.64 -2.13 24.91
N ARG A 722 -30.87 -2.57 23.67
CA ARG A 722 -30.45 -1.87 22.46
C ARG A 722 -31.34 -0.66 22.21
N PHE A 723 -30.74 0.48 21.90
CA PHE A 723 -31.45 1.72 21.63
C PHE A 723 -31.08 2.27 20.26
N VAL A 724 -32.07 2.83 19.56
CA VAL A 724 -31.88 3.58 18.32
C VAL A 724 -32.44 4.99 18.46
N HIS A 725 -32.08 5.88 17.55
CA HIS A 725 -32.67 7.21 17.50
C HIS A 725 -33.79 7.26 16.46
N ASN A 726 -34.92 7.85 16.83
CA ASN A 726 -35.96 8.20 15.86
C ASN A 726 -35.41 9.30 14.93
N PRO A 727 -35.33 9.08 13.61
CA PRO A 727 -34.73 10.05 12.70
C PRO A 727 -35.54 11.34 12.53
N GLN A 728 -36.82 11.36 12.94
CA GLN A 728 -37.70 12.53 12.85
C GLN A 728 -37.70 13.35 14.15
N THR A 729 -37.70 12.70 15.31
CA THR A 729 -37.78 13.38 16.62
C THR A 729 -36.44 13.51 17.32
N GLY A 730 -35.44 12.72 16.92
CA GLY A 730 -34.17 12.57 17.63
C GLY A 730 -34.31 11.87 18.99
N GLU A 731 -35.50 11.37 19.33
CA GLU A 731 -35.72 10.69 20.61
C GLU A 731 -35.14 9.28 20.59
N ARG A 732 -34.58 8.88 21.72
CA ARG A 732 -34.09 7.52 21.95
C ARG A 732 -35.26 6.55 22.06
N VAL A 733 -35.20 5.45 21.33
CA VAL A 733 -36.22 4.39 21.28
C VAL A 733 -35.58 3.07 21.68
N ALA A 734 -36.15 2.39 22.68
CA ALA A 734 -35.75 1.03 23.02
C ALA A 734 -36.21 0.06 21.92
N MET A 735 -35.30 -0.79 21.47
CA MET A 735 -35.61 -1.80 20.47
C MET A 735 -36.26 -3.02 21.13
N PRO A 736 -37.20 -3.70 20.43
CA PRO A 736 -37.63 -5.02 20.86
C PRO A 736 -36.44 -6.00 20.84
N ASN A 737 -36.51 -7.05 21.67
CA ASN A 737 -35.54 -8.14 21.60
C ASN A 737 -35.60 -8.79 20.21
N TYR A 738 -34.55 -8.60 19.42
CA TYR A 738 -34.39 -9.20 18.11
C TYR A 738 -33.11 -10.05 18.03
N GLY A 739 -33.11 -10.99 17.10
CA GLY A 739 -31.95 -11.82 16.76
C GLY A 739 -31.81 -11.94 15.25
N ALA A 740 -30.79 -12.67 14.82
CA ALA A 740 -30.57 -13.01 13.43
C ALA A 740 -30.55 -14.53 13.25
N ILE A 741 -31.13 -15.04 12.16
CA ILE A 741 -31.03 -16.46 11.78
C ILE A 741 -29.55 -16.83 11.60
N THR A 742 -28.77 -15.91 11.05
CA THR A 742 -27.33 -16.01 10.78
C THR A 742 -26.46 -15.71 12.00
N TYR A 743 -26.96 -15.96 13.22
CA TYR A 743 -26.44 -15.55 14.53
C TYR A 743 -24.89 -15.51 14.72
N ALA A 744 -24.14 -16.38 14.04
CA ALA A 744 -22.68 -16.40 14.08
C ALA A 744 -22.03 -15.13 13.51
N ASP A 745 -22.73 -14.38 12.65
CA ASP A 745 -22.22 -13.14 12.06
C ASP A 745 -22.21 -11.96 13.04
N GLY A 746 -23.14 -11.89 13.99
CA GLY A 746 -23.38 -10.67 14.77
C GLY A 746 -23.95 -10.84 16.17
N SER A 747 -24.45 -12.04 16.52
CA SER A 747 -25.29 -12.21 17.71
C SER A 747 -24.54 -12.73 18.95
N ALA A 748 -23.21 -12.70 19.01
CA ALA A 748 -22.52 -12.99 20.26
C ALA A 748 -22.86 -11.91 21.30
N ILE A 749 -23.00 -12.33 22.56
CA ILE A 749 -23.23 -11.47 23.72
C ILE A 749 -22.00 -11.60 24.61
N SER A 750 -21.41 -10.49 25.03
CA SER A 750 -20.20 -10.49 25.85
C SER A 750 -20.07 -9.22 26.70
N THR A 751 -19.07 -9.18 27.58
CA THR A 751 -18.67 -8.02 28.37
C THR A 751 -17.30 -7.51 27.91
N VAL A 752 -16.94 -6.28 28.28
CA VAL A 752 -15.57 -5.79 28.02
C VAL A 752 -14.52 -6.56 28.80
N ASN A 753 -14.86 -7.08 29.99
CA ASN A 753 -13.96 -7.92 30.78
C ASN A 753 -13.68 -9.27 30.09
N ASP A 754 -14.71 -9.94 29.57
CA ASP A 754 -14.55 -11.24 28.90
C ASP A 754 -13.82 -11.07 27.56
N LEU A 755 -14.18 -10.06 26.76
CA LEU A 755 -13.47 -9.76 25.53
C LEU A 755 -12.01 -9.34 25.79
N ALA A 756 -11.70 -8.66 26.90
CA ALA A 756 -10.33 -8.30 27.24
C ALA A 756 -9.48 -9.56 27.45
N ARG A 757 -10.04 -10.62 28.03
CA ARG A 757 -9.35 -11.91 28.19
C ARG A 757 -9.06 -12.55 26.84
N PHE A 758 -10.03 -12.53 25.92
CA PHE A 758 -9.84 -13.01 24.55
C PHE A 758 -8.79 -12.21 23.78
N LEU A 759 -8.83 -10.88 23.86
CA LEU A 759 -7.89 -10.00 23.17
C LEU A 759 -6.47 -10.13 23.72
N ILE A 760 -6.29 -10.16 25.05
CA ILE A 760 -4.98 -10.39 25.69
C ILE A 760 -4.41 -11.73 25.25
N ALA A 761 -5.20 -12.81 25.31
CA ALA A 761 -4.73 -14.13 24.88
C ALA A 761 -4.35 -14.12 23.38
N SER A 762 -5.12 -13.45 22.53
CA SER A 762 -4.84 -13.34 21.10
C SER A 762 -3.51 -12.61 20.82
N MET A 763 -3.27 -11.47 21.47
CA MET A 763 -2.00 -10.72 21.36
C MET A 763 -0.80 -11.46 21.96
N ASN A 764 -1.05 -12.40 22.88
CA ASN A 764 -0.01 -13.11 23.63
C ASN A 764 0.06 -14.60 23.28
N ASN A 765 -0.10 -14.94 21.99
CA ASN A 765 0.08 -16.30 21.46
C ASN A 765 -0.74 -17.38 22.21
N GLY A 766 -1.95 -17.02 22.65
CA GLY A 766 -2.89 -17.85 23.39
C GLY A 766 -2.68 -17.90 24.89
N GLN A 767 -1.77 -17.11 25.45
CA GLN A 767 -1.46 -17.10 26.88
C GLN A 767 -2.13 -15.96 27.64
N ILE A 768 -2.70 -16.29 28.80
CA ILE A 768 -3.25 -15.32 29.75
C ILE A 768 -3.05 -15.85 31.17
N GLU A 769 -2.76 -14.99 32.14
CA GLU A 769 -2.59 -15.39 33.56
C GLU A 769 -1.59 -16.57 33.75
N GLN A 770 -0.53 -16.60 32.95
CA GLN A 770 0.49 -17.67 32.91
C GLN A 770 -0.04 -19.05 32.48
N GLN A 771 -1.22 -19.12 31.87
CA GLN A 771 -1.82 -20.34 31.32
C GLN A 771 -1.91 -20.25 29.80
N GLN A 772 -1.68 -21.37 29.12
CA GLN A 772 -1.94 -21.52 27.69
C GLN A 772 -3.44 -21.82 27.51
N ALA A 773 -4.25 -20.77 27.42
CA ALA A 773 -5.71 -20.88 27.32
C ALA A 773 -6.16 -21.23 25.90
N LEU A 774 -5.50 -20.66 24.87
CA LEU A 774 -5.75 -20.98 23.47
C LEU A 774 -4.56 -21.72 22.86
N SER A 775 -4.78 -22.55 21.84
CA SER A 775 -3.67 -23.18 21.10
C SER A 775 -2.80 -22.12 20.44
N LYS A 776 -1.47 -22.16 20.69
CA LYS A 776 -0.52 -21.25 20.04
C LYS A 776 -0.59 -21.34 18.52
N ALA A 777 -0.64 -22.56 17.97
CA ALA A 777 -0.76 -22.77 16.53
C ALA A 777 -2.08 -22.24 15.96
N ALA A 778 -3.18 -22.30 16.74
CA ALA A 778 -4.45 -21.70 16.34
C ALA A 778 -4.35 -20.16 16.29
N VAL A 779 -3.74 -19.54 17.30
CA VAL A 779 -3.55 -18.08 17.33
C VAL A 779 -2.64 -17.61 16.20
N GLU A 780 -1.51 -18.30 15.97
CA GLU A 780 -0.62 -18.00 14.84
C GLU A 780 -1.34 -18.12 13.49
N ALA A 781 -2.14 -19.17 13.28
CA ALA A 781 -2.93 -19.32 12.06
C ALA A 781 -4.02 -18.22 11.94
N MET A 782 -4.69 -17.89 13.04
CA MET A 782 -5.77 -16.90 13.08
C MET A 782 -5.29 -15.49 12.72
N LEU A 783 -4.06 -15.14 13.13
CA LEU A 783 -3.49 -13.80 13.03
C LEU A 783 -2.43 -13.66 11.93
N THR A 784 -2.38 -14.59 10.98
CA THR A 784 -1.53 -14.49 9.78
C THR A 784 -2.39 -14.34 8.52
N PRO A 785 -1.93 -13.58 7.50
CA PRO A 785 -2.68 -13.42 6.25
C PRO A 785 -3.07 -14.76 5.63
N GLN A 786 -4.37 -14.97 5.41
CA GLN A 786 -4.92 -16.22 4.89
C GLN A 786 -5.30 -16.15 3.40
N THR A 787 -5.11 -14.98 2.75
CA THR A 787 -5.38 -14.78 1.33
C THR A 787 -4.34 -13.86 0.69
N THR A 788 -4.10 -14.04 -0.61
CA THR A 788 -3.33 -13.10 -1.45
C THR A 788 -4.24 -12.16 -2.24
N THR A 789 -5.57 -12.34 -2.15
CA THR A 789 -6.54 -11.42 -2.74
C THR A 789 -6.34 -10.03 -2.12
N PRO A 790 -6.10 -8.98 -2.92
CA PRO A 790 -5.89 -7.65 -2.39
C PRO A 790 -7.09 -7.18 -1.57
N VAL A 791 -6.86 -6.82 -0.31
CA VAL A 791 -7.86 -6.24 0.59
C VAL A 791 -7.50 -4.78 0.83
N PRO A 792 -8.48 -3.85 0.78
CA PRO A 792 -8.24 -2.44 1.07
C PRO A 792 -7.61 -2.24 2.45
N SER A 793 -6.40 -1.71 2.44
CA SER A 793 -5.61 -1.20 3.58
C SER A 793 -5.23 -2.18 4.69
N ARG A 794 -5.41 -3.49 4.47
CA ARG A 794 -5.10 -4.53 5.47
C ARG A 794 -4.95 -5.90 4.84
N ASP A 795 -4.47 -6.86 5.60
CA ASP A 795 -4.57 -8.29 5.30
C ASP A 795 -5.71 -8.91 6.14
N ILE A 796 -6.14 -10.14 5.78
CA ILE A 796 -7.23 -10.83 6.49
C ILE A 796 -6.75 -12.18 7.02
N GLY A 797 -6.90 -12.37 8.33
CA GLY A 797 -6.70 -13.63 9.03
C GLY A 797 -7.96 -14.50 9.03
N TYR A 798 -8.25 -15.19 10.13
CA TYR A 798 -9.53 -15.87 10.31
C TYR A 798 -10.55 -14.85 10.81
N PHE A 799 -11.23 -14.16 9.91
CA PHE A 799 -12.10 -13.00 10.18
C PHE A 799 -11.43 -11.82 10.91
N TRP A 800 -10.15 -11.89 11.23
CA TRP A 800 -9.41 -10.77 11.79
C TRP A 800 -8.91 -9.85 10.68
N GLU A 801 -9.08 -8.56 10.90
CA GLU A 801 -8.43 -7.54 10.10
C GLU A 801 -7.03 -7.30 10.67
N LEU A 802 -6.02 -7.50 9.82
CA LEU A 802 -4.59 -7.38 10.15
C LEU A 802 -4.06 -6.11 9.49
N ASP A 803 -3.91 -5.06 10.29
CA ASP A 803 -3.54 -3.73 9.81
C ASP A 803 -2.21 -3.30 10.46
N GLY A 804 -1.10 -3.57 9.77
CA GLY A 804 0.24 -3.41 10.32
C GLY A 804 0.45 -4.25 11.59
N GLU A 805 0.74 -3.59 12.70
CA GLU A 805 0.90 -4.24 14.01
C GLU A 805 -0.42 -4.46 14.75
N TYR A 806 -1.55 -4.04 14.16
CA TYR A 806 -2.85 -4.11 14.79
C TYR A 806 -3.67 -5.29 14.29
N ILE A 807 -4.35 -5.91 15.24
CA ILE A 807 -5.48 -6.80 14.99
C ILE A 807 -6.73 -6.07 15.41
N HIS A 808 -7.76 -6.06 14.56
CA HIS A 808 -9.01 -5.43 14.93
C HIS A 808 -10.24 -6.08 14.30
N HIS A 809 -11.38 -5.77 14.91
CA HIS A 809 -12.70 -6.00 14.35
C HIS A 809 -13.66 -4.97 14.96
N ASP A 810 -14.52 -4.39 14.11
CA ASP A 810 -15.61 -3.52 14.54
C ASP A 810 -16.96 -4.24 14.44
N GLY A 811 -18.03 -3.61 14.90
CA GLY A 811 -19.35 -4.17 14.74
C GLY A 811 -20.43 -3.14 14.87
N SER A 812 -21.38 -3.16 13.94
CA SER A 812 -22.59 -2.36 13.94
C SER A 812 -23.79 -3.28 13.66
N ASP A 813 -24.85 -3.07 14.42
CA ASP A 813 -26.17 -3.65 14.24
C ASP A 813 -27.20 -2.62 14.75
N PRO A 814 -28.50 -2.75 14.42
CA PRO A 814 -29.51 -1.88 15.01
C PRO A 814 -29.42 -1.83 16.55
N GLY A 815 -29.06 -0.66 17.07
CA GLY A 815 -28.85 -0.36 18.49
C GLY A 815 -27.58 -0.92 19.12
N VAL A 816 -26.55 -1.23 18.31
CA VAL A 816 -25.26 -1.75 18.77
C VAL A 816 -24.12 -1.09 17.97
N ILE A 817 -23.09 -0.61 18.67
CA ILE A 817 -21.77 -0.34 18.09
C ILE A 817 -20.72 -0.97 19.01
N SER A 818 -19.72 -1.61 18.42
CA SER A 818 -18.62 -2.25 19.13
C SER A 818 -17.29 -2.08 18.40
N GLN A 819 -16.21 -2.07 19.16
CA GLN A 819 -14.83 -2.02 18.66
C GLN A 819 -13.95 -2.91 19.52
N MET A 820 -13.04 -3.63 18.88
CA MET A 820 -12.00 -4.42 19.53
C MET A 820 -10.69 -4.28 18.74
N ILE A 821 -9.68 -3.67 19.36
CA ILE A 821 -8.40 -3.37 18.74
C ILE A 821 -7.27 -3.82 19.66
N GLY A 822 -6.27 -4.52 19.14
CA GLY A 822 -5.05 -4.90 19.86
C GLY A 822 -3.81 -4.66 19.01
N ASN A 823 -2.72 -4.23 19.63
CA ASN A 823 -1.42 -4.07 19.00
C ASN A 823 -0.51 -5.22 19.42
N LEU A 824 -0.08 -6.03 18.45
CA LEU A 824 0.67 -7.27 18.67
C LEU A 824 2.07 -7.02 19.26
N THR A 825 2.68 -5.87 18.95
CA THR A 825 4.02 -5.52 19.40
C THR A 825 4.03 -4.96 20.82
N THR A 826 3.17 -3.98 21.12
CA THR A 826 3.11 -3.32 22.43
C THR A 826 2.27 -4.07 23.45
N GLN A 827 1.42 -5.01 22.99
CA GLN A 827 0.36 -5.65 23.76
C GLN A 827 -0.64 -4.67 24.39
N ASN A 828 -0.79 -3.49 23.79
CA ASN A 828 -1.83 -2.53 24.14
C ASN A 828 -3.11 -2.85 23.37
N GLY A 829 -4.26 -2.54 23.95
CA GLY A 829 -5.54 -2.82 23.28
C GLY A 829 -6.71 -2.11 23.92
N VAL A 830 -7.81 -2.05 23.20
CA VAL A 830 -9.03 -1.34 23.59
C VAL A 830 -10.25 -2.12 23.14
N ILE A 831 -11.26 -2.18 24.00
CA ILE A 831 -12.59 -2.71 23.69
C ILE A 831 -13.63 -1.68 24.11
N LEU A 832 -14.52 -1.31 23.19
CA LEU A 832 -15.68 -0.45 23.45
C LEU A 832 -16.95 -1.22 23.06
N LEU A 833 -17.94 -1.24 23.94
CA LEU A 833 -19.27 -1.81 23.68
C LEU A 833 -20.34 -0.76 24.00
N SER A 834 -21.23 -0.48 23.04
CA SER A 834 -22.31 0.49 23.16
C SER A 834 -23.65 -0.15 22.85
N ASN A 835 -24.70 0.27 23.58
CA ASN A 835 -26.09 -0.08 23.31
C ASN A 835 -26.84 1.02 22.53
N GLY A 836 -26.12 1.82 21.74
CA GLY A 836 -26.66 2.75 20.74
C GLY A 836 -26.11 2.43 19.35
N ASP A 837 -26.79 2.90 18.30
CA ASP A 837 -26.42 2.71 16.88
C ASP A 837 -25.68 3.89 16.25
N ASP A 838 -25.08 3.66 15.08
CA ASP A 838 -24.27 4.62 14.30
C ASP A 838 -25.10 5.49 13.34
N ASN A 839 -26.41 5.23 13.22
CA ASN A 839 -27.32 5.94 12.32
C ASN A 839 -27.47 7.44 12.64
N HIS A 840 -27.14 7.86 13.86
CA HIS A 840 -27.03 9.27 14.21
C HIS A 840 -25.59 9.76 13.99
N GLN A 841 -25.38 10.67 13.04
CA GLN A 841 -24.03 11.12 12.63
C GLN A 841 -23.15 11.58 13.82
N SER A 842 -23.74 12.23 14.84
CA SER A 842 -22.98 12.63 16.03
C SER A 842 -22.61 11.49 16.97
N ASN A 843 -23.32 10.35 16.94
CA ASN A 843 -23.01 9.18 17.76
C ASN A 843 -21.70 8.53 17.27
N ASN A 844 -21.61 8.21 15.98
CA ASN A 844 -20.42 7.60 15.40
C ASN A 844 -19.16 8.47 15.62
N GLN A 845 -19.25 9.78 15.39
CA GLN A 845 -18.14 10.70 15.65
C GLN A 845 -17.71 10.71 17.12
N ALA A 846 -18.67 10.75 18.05
CA ALA A 846 -18.39 10.70 19.48
C ALA A 846 -17.76 9.36 19.88
N PHE A 847 -18.26 8.25 19.35
CA PHE A 847 -17.74 6.91 19.61
C PHE A 847 -16.29 6.77 19.13
N ASN A 848 -15.97 7.22 17.92
CA ASN A 848 -14.59 7.23 17.41
C ASN A 848 -13.68 8.15 18.23
N THR A 849 -14.17 9.31 18.67
CA THR A 849 -13.40 10.18 19.58
C THR A 849 -13.09 9.46 20.90
N ILE A 850 -14.04 8.70 21.46
CA ILE A 850 -13.82 7.91 22.68
C ILE A 850 -12.82 6.78 22.43
N LEU A 851 -12.87 6.13 21.26
CA LEU A 851 -11.89 5.12 20.86
C LEU A 851 -10.47 5.70 20.85
N HIS A 852 -10.28 6.90 20.27
CA HIS A 852 -8.97 7.58 20.23
C HIS A 852 -8.46 7.90 21.64
N LEU A 853 -9.35 8.38 22.51
CA LEU A 853 -9.02 8.65 23.92
C LEU A 853 -8.62 7.37 24.67
N ALA A 854 -9.31 6.25 24.40
CA ALA A 854 -9.02 4.98 25.03
C ALA A 854 -7.66 4.42 24.57
N LEU A 855 -7.31 4.57 23.29
CA LEU A 855 -6.00 4.18 22.74
C LEU A 855 -4.88 5.08 23.29
N GLN A 856 -5.13 6.38 23.42
CA GLN A 856 -4.20 7.30 24.09
C GLN A 856 -3.97 6.89 25.56
N LEU A 857 -5.02 6.48 26.27
CA LEU A 857 -4.88 5.95 27.63
C LEU A 857 -4.11 4.62 27.65
N ALA A 858 -4.31 3.75 26.65
CA ALA A 858 -3.59 2.49 26.49
C ALA A 858 -2.09 2.72 26.32
N ASN A 859 -1.70 3.76 25.59
CA ASN A 859 -0.30 4.10 25.30
C ASN A 859 0.37 4.99 26.37
N SER A 860 -0.38 5.46 27.36
CA SER A 860 0.17 6.24 28.48
C SER A 860 0.85 5.32 29.51
N ASN A 861 2.08 5.63 29.93
CA ASN A 861 2.76 4.94 31.04
C ASN A 861 2.18 5.31 32.42
#